data_AF-A0A935WSF8-F1
#
_entry.id   AF-A0A935WSF8-F1
#
_cell.length_a   1.000
_cell.length_b   1.000
_cell.length_c   1.000
_cell.angle_alpha   90.00
_cell.angle_beta   90.00
_cell.angle_gamma   90.00
#
_symmetry.space_group_name_H-M   'P 1'
#
loop_
_entity.id
_entity.type
_entity.pdbx_description
1 polymer ?
#
loop_
_entity_poly.entity_id
_entity_poly.type
_entity_poly.pdbx_seq_one_letter_code
_entity_poly.pdbx_strand_id
1 'polypeptide(L)'
;MFAQHRNSTRRKASAARATSRDSARSAAGLGALGLGVLGLGALGRRALAIGALALGALGLVGGSAFAQAPGSASYRTQAQKRQEFIGKLRRDIAKVAHSIEVTNELIGRSRGAPYLPDIMLRLAELYIEQARYEFYLVHEERGEDAKGSAVAPTAKLLKEKAVETYIRVLDEYPQFKDNDKILFFLTHEYRELGEYDKMVARYEELVSKHPKSALVMDAYVVLGDYRFDKQDLAGAKGYYQKILDAPENPTQDMAHFKMGWVYLNETDYKEALHHFEAAVASNNDPDQLGSRQEAQRLINVKREALIDLAYAYTEVHKPRGAIRYFKKLATSRQMYLLALAKLANRYFVKQDFTASAAVYREIAKLSHDAEQNLDFTGRIYESTKTSRNYSLVHQDVAEMLSAVDDYRFDWRYSETERRSVTKDFEVFSRDLATRAQAAALRTKNAQLLPRVALAYAEYLDSFPSTENTKDVVANLADTLFEAKLYLRAGDRYEESVRVVGDDPKGKEEALYNACVAFRETLQNTDKLSRFERIWAQNGLIKNGLAYVELFPGSPKVAELKLNIGRSYYEAGEFEKAIGVFNEFLTTYKGHKDAMSVADLILDAYAQQQKFDQLASRARELANSGLGDESFRRRMLSTAEKAEGRQIGEVILTASVNKTSQGSAGDEIRKYWANNKDSPMAERALYTAFVQYKESRDYDKTFETGNQFIGAYPNSQYLGDVFGTLASLATQTGDFEKATVYLEEYYKRFPSEPSAQKMLAQAGVIKRLIGDHRGAILAFQELVARGRDRNARSDYASKMLASYESLSDWEGMQRAAKYVLSVDPKNVKAHLMLGLSAEKSGNLEAATQYFQQAMRAAGRSSNDEEADDAARAAFLAGDSIFKQFDRVRAEGDVAAAAERKAGLLQALEGAMSDAVGYNRGTWAVAALHRIALAYGGFASFLENAPVPQGMSANEVAQYKSIVGQQVRDIRSKSDEYFAACVEKARELNVFNGAVLGCASKGAEQTVPAISRSNASAPPRQRYDELRATLTKNPKDLDAIAELSAYFLANGEPAKAKLTASRGAEVDERDGRFPNQMGMADLMLGDIQSAFLGFQRAVDLRHPYAAANAATLMVEFNNAAGAKTLVRDLDVSDIPTNAPDLHPEAIATVRRLQQ
;
A
#
# COMPACT_ATOMS: atom_id res chain seq x y z
N MET A 1 -10.23 -22.22 -32.54
CA MET A 1 -11.42 -22.95 -32.11
C MET A 1 -12.29 -22.03 -31.29
N PHE A 2 -13.60 -22.10 -31.52
CA PHE A 2 -14.66 -21.57 -30.69
C PHE A 2 -14.46 -21.88 -29.18
N ALA A 3 -14.87 -20.90 -28.37
CA ALA A 3 -15.55 -21.03 -27.09
C ALA A 3 -14.80 -21.45 -25.79
N GLN A 4 -15.14 -20.69 -24.73
CA GLN A 4 -14.98 -20.92 -23.27
C GLN A 4 -13.57 -20.68 -22.71
N HIS A 5 -13.34 -19.87 -21.66
CA HIS A 5 -14.02 -19.68 -20.38
C HIS A 5 -13.75 -18.26 -19.84
N ARG A 6 -14.76 -17.43 -19.54
CA ARG A 6 -15.21 -17.09 -18.17
C ARG A 6 -14.25 -17.47 -17.03
N ASN A 7 -13.75 -16.49 -16.25
CA ASN A 7 -14.23 -16.28 -14.88
C ASN A 7 -13.57 -15.14 -14.08
N SER A 8 -14.45 -14.43 -13.36
CA SER A 8 -14.28 -13.94 -11.96
C SER A 8 -13.36 -12.72 -11.73
N THR A 9 -13.69 -11.73 -10.89
CA THR A 9 -14.16 -11.79 -9.48
C THR A 9 -14.76 -10.42 -9.09
N ARG A 10 -15.97 -10.30 -8.50
CA ARG A 10 -16.30 -10.25 -7.04
C ARG A 10 -15.32 -9.36 -6.22
N ARG A 11 -15.74 -8.41 -5.37
CA ARG A 11 -16.86 -8.48 -4.40
C ARG A 11 -17.04 -7.15 -3.61
N LYS A 12 -18.25 -7.00 -3.02
CA LYS A 12 -18.67 -6.29 -1.79
C LYS A 12 -19.23 -4.85 -1.91
N ALA A 13 -20.53 -4.72 -1.64
CA ALA A 13 -21.04 -4.03 -0.45
C ALA A 13 -22.47 -4.51 -0.14
N SER A 14 -22.80 -4.56 1.14
CA SER A 14 -24.02 -5.11 1.73
C SER A 14 -24.85 -4.04 2.43
N ALA A 15 -26.12 -4.39 2.66
CA ALA A 15 -27.03 -3.96 3.72
C ALA A 15 -28.06 -2.87 3.38
N ALA A 16 -29.32 -3.25 3.61
CA ALA A 16 -30.50 -2.41 3.66
C ALA A 16 -30.83 -2.05 5.13
N ARG A 17 -31.34 -0.85 5.36
CA ARG A 17 -32.30 -0.53 6.45
C ARG A 17 -33.07 0.75 6.10
N ALA A 18 -34.37 0.74 6.41
CA ALA A 18 -35.32 1.84 6.25
C ALA A 18 -35.21 2.87 7.41
N THR A 19 -35.53 4.16 7.17
CA THR A 19 -36.76 4.89 7.60
C THR A 19 -36.60 6.43 7.57
N SER A 20 -37.60 7.11 6.97
CA SER A 20 -38.21 8.44 7.29
C SER A 20 -37.36 9.72 7.45
N ARG A 21 -37.61 10.79 6.66
CA ARG A 21 -38.59 11.90 6.90
C ARG A 21 -38.39 13.08 5.91
N ASP A 22 -39.53 13.60 5.44
CA ASP A 22 -39.94 15.00 5.13
C ASP A 22 -39.45 15.87 3.94
N SER A 23 -40.51 16.39 3.26
CA SER A 23 -40.75 17.67 2.55
C SER A 23 -40.92 17.54 1.01
N ALA A 24 -42.11 17.58 0.39
CA ALA A 24 -43.28 18.50 0.34
C ALA A 24 -43.20 19.60 -0.75
N ARG A 25 -44.11 19.50 -1.76
CA ARG A 25 -44.85 20.52 -2.56
C ARG A 25 -44.94 20.15 -4.07
N SER A 26 -46.07 19.63 -4.58
CA SER A 26 -47.31 20.27 -5.11
C SER A 26 -47.21 20.67 -6.60
N ALA A 27 -48.19 20.64 -7.51
CA ALA A 27 -49.46 19.93 -7.78
C ALA A 27 -50.12 20.61 -9.02
N ALA A 28 -50.94 19.87 -9.80
CA ALA A 28 -51.98 20.28 -10.79
C ALA A 28 -51.56 20.93 -12.13
N GLY A 29 -52.22 20.75 -13.29
CA GLY A 29 -53.43 20.02 -13.69
C GLY A 29 -54.15 20.67 -14.91
N LEU A 30 -54.37 19.90 -15.99
CA LEU A 30 -55.47 19.90 -17.01
C LEU A 30 -55.93 21.16 -17.79
N GLY A 31 -55.80 21.11 -19.15
CA GLY A 31 -56.92 21.11 -20.11
C GLY A 31 -57.22 22.36 -20.99
N ALA A 32 -57.08 22.25 -22.33
CA ALA A 32 -58.00 22.81 -23.37
C ALA A 32 -57.60 22.36 -24.81
N LEU A 33 -58.61 22.08 -25.65
CA LEU A 33 -58.55 21.44 -26.97
C LEU A 33 -58.61 22.45 -28.14
N GLY A 34 -57.62 22.41 -29.04
CA GLY A 34 -57.72 22.41 -30.53
C GLY A 34 -58.19 23.65 -31.30
N LEU A 35 -57.51 23.94 -32.43
CA LEU A 35 -58.08 24.12 -33.78
C LEU A 35 -56.95 24.49 -34.79
N GLY A 36 -56.66 23.61 -35.75
CA GLY A 36 -55.60 23.81 -36.72
C GLY A 36 -55.90 23.07 -38.00
N VAL A 37 -56.02 23.84 -39.07
CA VAL A 37 -55.97 23.41 -40.48
C VAL A 37 -55.29 24.55 -41.25
N LEU A 38 -54.47 24.18 -42.22
CA LEU A 38 -54.07 24.86 -43.47
C LEU A 38 -52.82 24.09 -43.93
N GLY A 39 -52.75 23.48 -45.11
CA GLY A 39 -53.37 23.86 -46.38
C GLY A 39 -52.27 24.39 -47.28
N LEU A 40 -51.46 23.50 -47.86
CA LEU A 40 -50.50 23.82 -48.91
C LEU A 40 -50.69 22.80 -50.03
N GLY A 41 -51.73 23.04 -50.81
CA GLY A 41 -51.89 22.49 -52.14
C GLY A 41 -51.44 23.55 -53.15
N ALA A 42 -50.58 23.10 -54.06
CA ALA A 42 -50.34 23.65 -55.38
C ALA A 42 -49.83 25.10 -55.48
N LEU A 43 -48.52 25.24 -55.67
CA LEU A 43 -47.92 26.28 -56.51
C LEU A 43 -46.54 25.78 -56.95
N GLY A 44 -46.23 25.91 -58.25
CA GLY A 44 -44.86 25.79 -58.78
C GLY A 44 -44.48 24.59 -59.65
N ARG A 45 -45.36 24.12 -60.55
CA ARG A 45 -44.89 23.53 -61.82
C ARG A 45 -44.42 24.67 -62.72
N ARG A 46 -43.25 24.46 -63.36
CA ARG A 46 -42.63 25.20 -64.49
C ARG A 46 -41.57 26.25 -64.14
N ALA A 47 -40.31 25.83 -64.18
CA ALA A 47 -39.34 26.34 -65.16
C ALA A 47 -38.18 25.33 -65.27
N LEU A 48 -38.12 24.66 -66.41
CA LEU A 48 -37.22 23.58 -66.80
C LEU A 48 -36.76 23.96 -68.21
N ALA A 49 -35.45 24.16 -68.41
CA ALA A 49 -34.72 24.22 -69.69
C ALA A 49 -33.25 24.53 -69.31
N ILE A 50 -32.19 23.82 -69.67
CA ILE A 50 -31.88 22.92 -70.80
C ILE A 50 -30.77 21.94 -70.37
N GLY A 51 -30.80 20.69 -70.88
CA GLY A 51 -29.66 19.77 -70.88
C GLY A 51 -30.05 18.29 -70.97
N ALA A 52 -30.50 17.82 -72.14
CA ALA A 52 -30.77 16.40 -72.47
C ALA A 52 -29.46 15.56 -72.47
N LEU A 53 -29.43 14.22 -72.31
CA LEU A 53 -30.01 13.19 -73.18
C LEU A 53 -29.83 11.76 -72.61
N ALA A 54 -30.73 10.85 -73.03
CA ALA A 54 -30.76 9.36 -73.01
C ALA A 54 -31.34 8.66 -71.75
N LEU A 55 -32.62 8.21 -71.74
CA LEU A 55 -33.25 6.98 -72.34
C LEU A 55 -32.76 5.68 -71.67
N GLY A 56 -33.58 4.75 -71.16
CA GLY A 56 -35.04 4.58 -71.06
C GLY A 56 -35.39 3.17 -70.56
N ALA A 57 -36.71 2.93 -70.46
CA ALA A 57 -37.45 1.66 -70.25
C ALA A 57 -37.44 1.10 -68.81
N LEU A 58 -38.52 0.73 -68.09
CA LEU A 58 -39.93 0.31 -68.28
C LEU A 58 -40.14 -1.08 -67.63
N GLY A 59 -41.25 -1.23 -66.89
CA GLY A 59 -41.88 -2.52 -66.56
C GLY A 59 -41.86 -2.85 -65.06
N LEU A 60 -42.86 -2.50 -64.23
CA LEU A 60 -44.17 -3.15 -64.04
C LEU A 60 -44.12 -4.68 -63.97
N VAL A 61 -44.53 -5.25 -62.82
CA VAL A 61 -45.68 -6.15 -62.61
C VAL A 61 -45.46 -7.08 -61.40
N GLY A 62 -46.49 -7.14 -60.52
CA GLY A 62 -46.88 -8.32 -59.72
C GLY A 62 -46.05 -8.58 -58.47
N GLY A 63 -46.54 -8.47 -57.24
CA GLY A 63 -47.85 -8.84 -56.75
C GLY A 63 -47.91 -10.34 -56.49
N SER A 64 -47.70 -10.77 -55.25
CA SER A 64 -48.64 -11.63 -54.48
C SER A 64 -48.04 -12.21 -53.17
N ALA A 65 -48.90 -12.17 -52.14
CA ALA A 65 -49.06 -13.12 -51.03
C ALA A 65 -47.90 -13.35 -50.03
N PHE A 66 -48.01 -12.85 -48.79
CA PHE A 66 -48.71 -13.44 -47.63
C PHE A 66 -48.00 -14.65 -46.98
N ALA A 67 -47.45 -14.42 -45.79
CA ALA A 67 -47.67 -15.28 -44.61
C ALA A 67 -47.17 -14.57 -43.31
N GLN A 68 -48.10 -14.21 -42.43
CA GLN A 68 -47.88 -13.98 -40.97
C GLN A 68 -48.51 -15.20 -40.25
N ALA A 69 -48.11 -15.63 -39.04
CA ALA A 69 -47.85 -14.87 -37.81
C ALA A 69 -47.13 -15.75 -36.73
N PRO A 70 -46.67 -15.22 -35.56
CA PRO A 70 -47.55 -14.68 -34.49
C PRO A 70 -47.04 -13.35 -33.87
N GLY A 71 -47.81 -12.37 -33.39
CA GLY A 71 -49.26 -12.25 -33.17
C GLY A 71 -49.72 -10.78 -33.29
N SER A 72 -50.49 -10.56 -34.36
CA SER A 72 -51.44 -9.51 -34.76
C SER A 72 -51.79 -8.34 -33.83
N ALA A 73 -51.03 -7.24 -33.93
CA ALA A 73 -51.68 -5.95 -34.17
C ALA A 73 -52.09 -5.94 -35.65
N SER A 74 -53.36 -6.21 -35.92
CA SER A 74 -53.93 -6.29 -37.28
C SER A 74 -53.57 -5.03 -38.08
N TYR A 75 -52.70 -5.18 -39.07
CA TYR A 75 -52.41 -4.14 -40.06
C TYR A 75 -53.64 -4.03 -40.96
N ARG A 76 -54.63 -3.27 -40.51
CA ARG A 76 -55.88 -3.00 -41.25
C ARG A 76 -55.55 -2.41 -42.61
N THR A 77 -56.23 -2.91 -43.64
CA THR A 77 -56.06 -2.40 -45.00
C THR A 77 -56.52 -0.94 -45.08
N GLN A 78 -55.94 -0.19 -46.01
CA GLN A 78 -56.26 1.24 -46.17
C GLN A 78 -57.76 1.47 -46.46
N ALA A 79 -58.41 0.54 -47.16
CA ALA A 79 -59.85 0.55 -47.40
C ALA A 79 -60.69 0.37 -46.11
N GLN A 80 -60.27 -0.51 -45.19
CA GLN A 80 -60.95 -0.71 -43.90
C GLN A 80 -60.81 0.51 -42.98
N LYS A 81 -59.60 1.10 -42.93
CA LYS A 81 -59.35 2.33 -42.18
C LYS A 81 -60.20 3.50 -42.69
N ARG A 82 -60.41 3.58 -44.00
CA ARG A 82 -61.26 4.61 -44.64
C ARG A 82 -62.73 4.47 -44.26
N GLN A 83 -63.31 3.25 -44.30
CA GLN A 83 -64.71 3.05 -43.88
C GLN A 83 -64.95 3.33 -42.39
N GLU A 84 -64.02 2.93 -41.51
CA GLU A 84 -64.11 3.27 -40.09
C GLU A 84 -64.10 4.78 -39.86
N PHE A 85 -63.26 5.52 -40.61
CA PHE A 85 -63.18 6.97 -40.54
C PHE A 85 -64.47 7.65 -41.02
N ILE A 86 -65.05 7.22 -42.15
CA ILE A 86 -66.37 7.70 -42.64
C ILE A 86 -67.46 7.46 -41.58
N GLY A 87 -67.50 6.24 -41.00
CA GLY A 87 -68.46 5.92 -39.95
C GLY A 87 -68.28 6.77 -38.69
N LYS A 88 -67.04 7.16 -38.36
CA LYS A 88 -66.76 8.10 -37.28
C LYS A 88 -67.29 9.50 -37.60
N LEU A 89 -66.99 10.04 -38.78
CA LEU A 89 -67.44 11.36 -39.22
C LEU A 89 -68.97 11.51 -39.15
N ARG A 90 -69.73 10.51 -39.62
CA ARG A 90 -71.20 10.52 -39.55
C ARG A 90 -71.73 10.59 -38.11
N ARG A 91 -71.09 9.89 -37.18
CA ARG A 91 -71.45 9.95 -35.75
C ARG A 91 -71.13 11.31 -35.14
N ASP A 92 -69.98 11.88 -35.50
CA ASP A 92 -69.57 13.19 -35.00
C ASP A 92 -70.48 14.30 -35.53
N ILE A 93 -70.92 14.24 -36.81
CA ILE A 93 -71.95 15.14 -37.37
C ILE A 93 -73.24 15.07 -36.57
N ALA A 94 -73.77 13.87 -36.29
CA ALA A 94 -75.02 13.72 -35.54
C ALA A 94 -74.93 14.31 -34.12
N LYS A 95 -73.77 14.15 -33.45
CA LYS A 95 -73.51 14.74 -32.13
C LYS A 95 -73.46 16.26 -32.16
N VAL A 96 -72.78 16.84 -33.15
CA VAL A 96 -72.69 18.31 -33.30
C VAL A 96 -74.05 18.89 -33.68
N ALA A 97 -74.81 18.24 -34.57
CA ALA A 97 -76.15 18.67 -34.95
C ALA A 97 -77.11 18.72 -33.75
N HIS A 98 -77.07 17.71 -32.87
CA HIS A 98 -77.84 17.75 -31.62
C HIS A 98 -77.36 18.85 -30.69
N SER A 99 -76.04 19.09 -30.61
CA SER A 99 -75.48 20.19 -29.81
C SER A 99 -75.95 21.56 -30.32
N ILE A 100 -76.07 21.73 -31.64
CA ILE A 100 -76.61 22.95 -32.28
C ILE A 100 -78.09 23.13 -31.91
N GLU A 101 -78.89 22.08 -31.95
CA GLU A 101 -80.31 22.13 -31.58
C GLU A 101 -80.50 22.57 -30.12
N VAL A 102 -79.78 21.92 -29.19
CA VAL A 102 -79.80 22.26 -27.77
C VAL A 102 -79.29 23.68 -27.53
N THR A 103 -78.25 24.12 -28.24
CA THR A 103 -77.71 25.48 -28.13
C THR A 103 -78.71 26.52 -28.62
N ASN A 104 -79.44 26.25 -29.70
CA ASN A 104 -80.50 27.13 -30.20
C ASN A 104 -81.65 27.26 -29.19
N GLU A 105 -82.06 26.16 -28.56
CA GLU A 105 -83.08 26.19 -27.51
C GLU A 105 -82.61 27.01 -26.30
N LEU A 106 -81.35 26.84 -25.91
CA LEU A 106 -80.74 27.61 -24.81
C LEU A 106 -80.70 29.11 -25.12
N ILE A 107 -80.34 29.50 -26.35
CA ILE A 107 -80.39 30.91 -26.82
C ILE A 107 -81.82 31.45 -26.71
N GLY A 108 -82.82 30.66 -27.13
CA GLY A 108 -84.23 31.05 -27.04
C GLY A 108 -84.70 31.32 -25.62
N ARG A 109 -84.25 30.52 -24.65
CA ARG A 109 -84.58 30.65 -23.22
C ARG A 109 -83.76 31.73 -22.50
N SER A 110 -82.63 32.15 -23.06
CA SER A 110 -81.67 33.07 -22.44
C SER A 110 -81.79 34.52 -22.95
N ARG A 111 -82.94 34.92 -23.50
CA ARG A 111 -83.14 36.28 -24.01
C ARG A 111 -82.90 37.33 -22.93
N GLY A 112 -81.97 38.26 -23.19
CA GLY A 112 -81.55 39.32 -22.28
C GLY A 112 -80.47 38.93 -21.27
N ALA A 113 -79.98 37.69 -21.28
CA ALA A 113 -78.90 37.26 -20.39
C ALA A 113 -77.54 37.84 -20.82
N PRO A 114 -76.68 38.28 -19.88
CA PRO A 114 -75.35 38.84 -20.20
C PRO A 114 -74.41 37.89 -20.96
N TYR A 115 -74.60 36.58 -20.84
CA TYR A 115 -73.79 35.54 -21.50
C TYR A 115 -74.35 35.08 -22.85
N LEU A 116 -75.42 35.71 -23.34
CA LEU A 116 -76.02 35.36 -24.63
C LEU A 116 -75.02 35.43 -25.81
N PRO A 117 -74.12 36.43 -25.90
CA PRO A 117 -73.11 36.50 -26.97
C PRO A 117 -72.13 35.32 -26.94
N ASP A 118 -71.73 34.86 -25.75
CA ASP A 118 -70.84 33.69 -25.62
C ASP A 118 -71.52 32.42 -26.17
N ILE A 119 -72.83 32.24 -25.92
CA ILE A 119 -73.59 31.10 -26.45
C ILE A 119 -73.76 31.23 -27.97
N MET A 120 -73.96 32.44 -28.50
CA MET A 120 -74.05 32.67 -29.94
C MET A 120 -72.70 32.43 -30.64
N LEU A 121 -71.59 32.87 -30.06
CA LEU A 121 -70.25 32.53 -30.53
C LEU A 121 -70.07 31.01 -30.56
N ARG A 122 -70.46 30.30 -29.50
CA ARG A 122 -70.41 28.83 -29.47
C ARG A 122 -71.29 28.20 -30.56
N LEU A 123 -72.46 28.76 -30.85
CA LEU A 123 -73.32 28.28 -31.94
C LEU A 123 -72.61 28.40 -33.30
N ALA A 124 -71.95 29.54 -33.56
CA ALA A 124 -71.19 29.73 -34.79
C ALA A 124 -70.03 28.73 -34.91
N GLU A 125 -69.30 28.47 -33.82
CA GLU A 125 -68.25 27.44 -33.79
C GLU A 125 -68.81 26.04 -34.11
N LEU A 126 -69.97 25.68 -33.55
CA LEU A 126 -70.60 24.40 -33.82
C LEU A 126 -71.01 24.27 -35.29
N TYR A 127 -71.49 25.35 -35.92
CA TYR A 127 -71.75 25.36 -37.36
C TYR A 127 -70.47 25.11 -38.18
N ILE A 128 -69.34 25.72 -37.82
CA ILE A 128 -68.04 25.48 -38.50
C ILE A 128 -67.52 24.07 -38.27
N GLU A 129 -67.66 23.55 -37.04
CA GLU A 129 -67.26 22.19 -36.71
C GLU A 129 -68.05 21.18 -37.55
N GLN A 130 -69.37 21.36 -37.64
CA GLN A 130 -70.20 20.52 -38.50
C GLN A 130 -69.81 20.67 -39.98
N ALA A 131 -69.60 21.89 -40.46
CA ALA A 131 -69.19 22.14 -41.85
C ALA A 131 -67.90 21.38 -42.21
N ARG A 132 -66.94 21.32 -41.29
CA ARG A 132 -65.69 20.58 -41.47
C ARG A 132 -65.91 19.08 -41.58
N TYR A 133 -66.72 18.50 -40.70
CA TYR A 133 -67.03 17.08 -40.77
C TYR A 133 -67.79 16.73 -42.06
N GLU A 134 -68.72 17.58 -42.49
CA GLU A 134 -69.44 17.43 -43.76
C GLU A 134 -68.49 17.49 -44.96
N PHE A 135 -67.54 18.43 -44.96
CA PHE A 135 -66.54 18.52 -46.03
C PHE A 135 -65.65 17.28 -46.12
N TYR A 136 -65.11 16.81 -44.99
CA TYR A 136 -64.32 15.58 -44.96
C TYR A 136 -65.13 14.35 -45.34
N LEU A 137 -66.39 14.28 -44.92
CA LEU A 137 -67.28 13.19 -45.30
C LEU A 137 -67.47 13.14 -46.81
N VAL A 138 -67.77 14.27 -47.46
CA VAL A 138 -67.93 14.34 -48.91
C VAL A 138 -66.64 13.97 -49.66
N HIS A 139 -65.47 14.41 -49.17
CA HIS A 139 -64.19 14.04 -49.77
C HIS A 139 -63.89 12.54 -49.61
N GLU A 140 -64.12 12.00 -48.43
CA GLU A 140 -63.88 10.58 -48.15
C GLU A 140 -64.93 9.66 -48.78
N GLU A 141 -66.13 10.13 -49.10
CA GLU A 141 -67.13 9.30 -49.80
C GLU A 141 -66.88 9.24 -51.32
N ARG A 142 -66.36 10.31 -51.94
CA ARG A 142 -66.23 10.39 -53.41
C ARG A 142 -65.07 9.58 -54.01
N GLY A 143 -63.99 9.33 -53.28
CA GLY A 143 -62.81 8.62 -53.80
C GLY A 143 -61.94 9.45 -54.76
N GLU A 144 -60.72 8.98 -55.02
CA GLU A 144 -59.65 9.74 -55.72
C GLU A 144 -59.98 10.11 -57.18
N ASP A 145 -60.96 9.48 -57.83
CA ASP A 145 -61.28 9.68 -59.25
C ASP A 145 -62.24 10.84 -59.56
N ALA A 146 -62.81 11.51 -58.54
CA ALA A 146 -63.75 12.62 -58.74
C ALA A 146 -63.02 13.95 -59.05
N LYS A 147 -62.87 14.30 -60.33
CA LYS A 147 -62.30 15.59 -60.76
C LYS A 147 -63.31 16.74 -60.66
N GLY A 148 -63.06 17.67 -59.73
CA GLY A 148 -63.77 18.96 -59.58
C GLY A 148 -63.80 19.42 -58.12
N SER A 149 -63.75 20.73 -57.86
CA SER A 149 -63.90 21.29 -56.50
C SER A 149 -65.25 20.86 -55.93
N ALA A 150 -65.25 20.02 -54.90
CA ALA A 150 -66.46 19.55 -54.26
C ALA A 150 -67.05 20.70 -53.43
N VAL A 151 -67.94 21.49 -54.03
CA VAL A 151 -68.78 22.42 -53.29
C VAL A 151 -69.77 21.57 -52.50
N ALA A 152 -69.47 21.28 -51.23
CA ALA A 152 -70.42 20.69 -50.30
C ALA A 152 -71.45 21.77 -49.95
N PRO A 153 -72.66 21.78 -50.54
CA PRO A 153 -73.59 22.89 -50.38
C PRO A 153 -74.02 23.04 -48.92
N THR A 154 -74.07 21.91 -48.21
CA THR A 154 -74.32 21.82 -46.77
C THR A 154 -73.20 22.46 -45.95
N ALA A 155 -71.93 22.13 -46.22
CA ALA A 155 -70.79 22.74 -45.55
C ALA A 155 -70.73 24.26 -45.82
N LYS A 156 -71.00 24.68 -47.06
CA LYS A 156 -71.09 26.10 -47.43
C LYS A 156 -72.22 26.81 -46.66
N LEU A 157 -73.43 26.24 -46.63
CA LEU A 157 -74.58 26.81 -45.91
C LEU A 157 -74.32 26.90 -44.39
N LEU A 158 -73.65 25.90 -43.81
CA LEU A 158 -73.27 25.93 -42.39
C LEU A 158 -72.25 27.04 -42.11
N LYS A 159 -71.26 27.24 -43.00
CA LYS A 159 -70.34 28.38 -42.91
C LYS A 159 -71.07 29.72 -43.06
N GLU A 160 -72.04 29.83 -43.96
CA GLU A 160 -72.89 31.03 -44.10
C GLU A 160 -73.68 31.31 -42.82
N LYS A 161 -74.27 30.29 -42.19
CA LYS A 161 -74.96 30.43 -40.89
C LYS A 161 -74.01 30.85 -39.77
N ALA A 162 -72.78 30.34 -39.76
CA ALA A 162 -71.76 30.78 -38.82
C ALA A 162 -71.40 32.25 -39.04
N VAL A 163 -71.19 32.66 -40.29
CA VAL A 163 -70.94 34.05 -40.70
C VAL A 163 -72.09 34.97 -40.27
N GLU A 164 -73.35 34.59 -40.54
CA GLU A 164 -74.53 35.35 -40.10
C GLU A 164 -74.57 35.48 -38.57
N THR A 165 -74.25 34.40 -37.85
CA THR A 165 -74.20 34.41 -36.39
C THR A 165 -73.08 35.31 -35.86
N TYR A 166 -71.89 35.27 -36.46
CA TYR A 166 -70.77 36.15 -36.12
C TYR A 166 -71.11 37.63 -36.36
N ILE A 167 -71.68 37.96 -37.54
CA ILE A 167 -72.11 39.32 -37.87
C ILE A 167 -73.15 39.80 -36.85
N ARG A 168 -74.13 38.94 -36.54
CA ARG A 168 -75.17 39.27 -35.56
C ARG A 168 -74.59 39.56 -34.17
N VAL A 169 -73.57 38.81 -33.74
CA VAL A 169 -72.88 39.10 -32.48
C VAL A 169 -72.15 40.44 -32.53
N LEU A 170 -71.42 40.73 -33.61
CA LEU A 170 -70.70 41.99 -33.78
C LEU A 170 -71.66 43.20 -33.78
N ASP A 171 -72.84 43.05 -34.39
CA ASP A 171 -73.84 44.12 -34.54
C ASP A 171 -74.67 44.33 -33.26
N GLU A 172 -75.20 43.27 -32.66
CA GLU A 172 -76.07 43.35 -31.46
C GLU A 172 -75.26 43.56 -30.17
N TYR A 173 -73.99 43.13 -30.15
CA TYR A 173 -73.11 43.19 -28.97
C TYR A 173 -71.75 43.83 -29.30
N PRO A 174 -71.72 45.13 -29.66
CA PRO A 174 -70.50 45.80 -30.10
C PRO A 174 -69.41 45.90 -29.02
N GLN A 175 -69.77 45.74 -27.75
CA GLN A 175 -68.84 45.75 -26.61
C GLN A 175 -68.48 44.33 -26.12
N PHE A 176 -68.79 43.28 -26.89
CA PHE A 176 -68.45 41.92 -26.52
C PHE A 176 -66.92 41.71 -26.53
N LYS A 177 -66.39 41.17 -25.43
CA LYS A 177 -64.95 41.08 -25.15
C LYS A 177 -64.15 40.28 -26.21
N ASP A 178 -64.80 39.36 -26.91
CA ASP A 178 -64.18 38.45 -27.88
C ASP A 178 -64.46 38.87 -29.34
N ASN A 179 -64.83 40.13 -29.61
CA ASN A 179 -65.07 40.63 -30.96
C ASN A 179 -63.84 40.54 -31.89
N ASP A 180 -62.62 40.60 -31.35
CA ASP A 180 -61.39 40.39 -32.11
C ASP A 180 -61.27 38.94 -32.63
N LYS A 181 -61.60 37.95 -31.79
CA LYS A 181 -61.69 36.54 -32.19
C LYS A 181 -62.77 36.32 -33.23
N ILE A 182 -63.93 36.96 -33.06
CA ILE A 182 -65.02 36.88 -34.03
C ILE A 182 -64.59 37.44 -35.39
N LEU A 183 -63.92 38.61 -35.43
CA LEU A 183 -63.37 39.15 -36.67
C LEU A 183 -62.37 38.19 -37.32
N PHE A 184 -61.47 37.59 -36.54
CA PHE A 184 -60.52 36.60 -37.05
C PHE A 184 -61.21 35.35 -37.60
N PHE A 185 -62.19 34.78 -36.88
CA PHE A 185 -62.92 33.61 -37.36
C PHE A 185 -63.77 33.95 -38.60
N LEU A 186 -64.43 35.11 -38.60
CA LEU A 186 -65.17 35.62 -39.74
C LEU A 186 -64.28 35.78 -40.98
N THR A 187 -63.07 36.35 -40.84
CA THR A 187 -62.12 36.47 -41.95
C THR A 187 -61.67 35.12 -42.49
N HIS A 188 -61.43 34.15 -41.60
CA HIS A 188 -61.09 32.79 -42.00
C HIS A 188 -62.22 32.18 -42.83
N GLU A 189 -63.48 32.35 -42.40
CA GLU A 189 -64.61 31.85 -43.17
C GLU A 189 -64.79 32.58 -44.51
N TYR A 190 -64.54 33.88 -44.58
CA TYR A 190 -64.52 34.59 -45.87
C TYR A 190 -63.42 34.07 -46.81
N ARG A 191 -62.21 33.79 -46.28
CA ARG A 191 -61.12 33.17 -47.07
C ARG A 191 -61.56 31.83 -47.65
N GLU A 192 -62.17 30.99 -46.82
CA GLU A 192 -62.60 29.64 -47.20
C GLU A 192 -63.82 29.67 -48.16
N LEU A 193 -64.67 30.69 -48.05
CA LEU A 193 -65.77 30.93 -48.99
C LEU A 193 -65.30 31.58 -50.31
N GLY A 194 -64.02 31.93 -50.44
CA GLY A 194 -63.43 32.59 -51.61
C GLY A 194 -63.73 34.09 -51.71
N GLU A 195 -64.30 34.67 -50.65
CA GLU A 195 -64.66 36.07 -50.54
C GLU A 195 -63.43 36.89 -50.08
N TYR A 196 -62.35 36.87 -50.87
CA TYR A 196 -61.04 37.42 -50.48
C TYR A 196 -61.06 38.92 -50.20
N ASP A 197 -61.89 39.70 -50.89
CA ASP A 197 -62.00 41.14 -50.64
C ASP A 197 -62.61 41.41 -49.25
N LYS A 198 -63.63 40.63 -48.87
CA LYS A 198 -64.21 40.68 -47.52
C LYS A 198 -63.24 40.16 -46.48
N MET A 199 -62.45 39.12 -46.80
CA MET A 199 -61.38 38.62 -45.93
C MET A 199 -60.34 39.72 -45.65
N VAL A 200 -59.80 40.38 -46.68
CA VAL A 200 -58.82 41.46 -46.51
C VAL A 200 -59.42 42.60 -45.70
N ALA A 201 -60.61 43.08 -46.06
CA ALA A 201 -61.25 44.19 -45.36
C ALA A 201 -61.47 43.89 -43.86
N ARG A 202 -61.85 42.65 -43.50
CA ARG A 202 -62.06 42.26 -42.10
C ARG A 202 -60.75 41.97 -41.35
N TYR A 203 -59.69 41.52 -42.03
CA TYR A 203 -58.36 41.45 -41.40
C TYR A 203 -57.77 42.84 -41.18
N GLU A 204 -57.98 43.78 -42.10
CA GLU A 204 -57.60 45.18 -41.90
C GLU A 204 -58.42 45.82 -40.77
N GLU A 205 -59.70 45.46 -40.65
CA GLU A 205 -60.54 45.85 -39.51
C GLU A 205 -59.99 45.27 -38.19
N LEU A 206 -59.58 44.00 -38.17
CA LEU A 206 -58.94 43.37 -37.01
C LEU A 206 -57.66 44.11 -36.60
N VAL A 207 -56.77 44.37 -37.57
CA VAL A 207 -55.49 45.04 -37.32
C VAL A 207 -55.69 46.50 -36.86
N SER A 208 -56.71 47.19 -37.38
CA SER A 208 -56.96 48.60 -37.06
C SER A 208 -57.75 48.81 -35.76
N LYS A 209 -58.81 48.05 -35.52
CA LYS A 209 -59.67 48.19 -34.32
C LYS A 209 -59.16 47.41 -33.12
N HIS A 210 -58.42 46.33 -33.34
CA HIS A 210 -57.84 45.49 -32.29
C HIS A 210 -56.32 45.32 -32.48
N PRO A 211 -55.53 46.40 -32.56
CA PRO A 211 -54.09 46.33 -32.85
C PRO A 211 -53.28 45.58 -31.77
N LYS A 212 -53.87 45.39 -30.58
CA LYS A 212 -53.28 44.64 -29.47
C LYS A 212 -53.72 43.16 -29.44
N SER A 213 -54.55 42.72 -30.37
CA SER A 213 -55.00 41.32 -30.43
C SER A 213 -53.83 40.42 -30.78
N ALA A 214 -53.75 39.26 -30.12
CA ALA A 214 -52.74 38.25 -30.40
C ALA A 214 -52.82 37.72 -31.85
N LEU A 215 -53.97 37.91 -32.52
CA LEU A 215 -54.28 37.38 -33.85
C LEU A 215 -53.74 38.25 -35.00
N VAL A 216 -53.14 39.41 -34.70
CA VAL A 216 -52.59 40.34 -35.71
C VAL A 216 -51.42 39.71 -36.48
N MET A 217 -50.56 38.93 -35.82
CA MET A 217 -49.38 38.33 -36.47
C MET A 217 -49.76 37.24 -37.46
N ASP A 218 -50.72 36.38 -37.09
CA ASP A 218 -51.28 35.38 -38.01
C ASP A 218 -51.96 36.04 -39.22
N ALA A 219 -52.64 37.18 -39.03
CA ALA A 219 -53.21 37.95 -40.12
C ALA A 219 -52.13 38.44 -41.10
N TYR A 220 -50.98 38.91 -40.62
CA TYR A 220 -49.86 39.30 -41.49
C TYR A 220 -49.26 38.14 -42.28
N VAL A 221 -49.16 36.93 -41.70
CA VAL A 221 -48.67 35.75 -42.44
C VAL A 221 -49.59 35.47 -43.62
N VAL A 222 -50.91 35.47 -43.39
CA VAL A 222 -51.91 35.19 -44.43
C VAL A 222 -51.92 36.27 -45.51
N LEU A 223 -51.81 37.53 -45.14
CA LEU A 223 -51.70 38.64 -46.09
C LEU A 223 -50.40 38.57 -46.91
N GLY A 224 -49.28 38.20 -46.29
CA GLY A 224 -47.98 38.03 -46.94
C GLY A 224 -47.96 36.86 -47.92
N ASP A 225 -48.48 35.70 -47.51
CA ASP A 225 -48.64 34.52 -48.36
C ASP A 225 -49.52 34.85 -49.57
N TYR A 226 -50.64 35.55 -49.37
CA TYR A 226 -51.51 35.99 -50.46
C TYR A 226 -50.77 36.87 -51.49
N ARG A 227 -49.85 37.74 -51.04
CA ARG A 227 -49.00 38.56 -51.95
C ARG A 227 -47.92 37.74 -52.64
N PHE A 228 -47.26 36.82 -51.93
CA PHE A 228 -46.23 35.94 -52.49
C PHE A 228 -46.80 35.08 -53.62
N ASP A 229 -47.99 34.51 -53.41
CA ASP A 229 -48.70 33.71 -54.41
C ASP A 229 -49.11 34.52 -55.65
N LYS A 230 -49.32 35.84 -55.49
CA LYS A 230 -49.55 36.80 -56.58
C LYS A 230 -48.25 37.27 -57.28
N GLN A 231 -47.10 36.70 -56.93
CA GLN A 231 -45.76 37.10 -57.42
C GLN A 231 -45.37 38.53 -57.03
N ASP A 232 -46.09 39.14 -56.08
CA ASP A 232 -45.74 40.42 -55.49
C ASP A 232 -44.72 40.17 -54.36
N LEU A 233 -43.47 39.85 -54.73
CA LEU A 233 -42.39 39.54 -53.79
C LEU A 233 -42.10 40.72 -52.85
N ALA A 234 -42.21 41.95 -53.35
CA ALA A 234 -42.04 43.16 -52.56
C ALA A 234 -43.16 43.33 -51.51
N GLY A 235 -44.42 43.13 -51.91
CA GLY A 235 -45.56 43.16 -51.00
C GLY A 235 -45.50 42.04 -49.96
N ALA A 236 -45.12 40.81 -50.38
CA ALA A 236 -44.92 39.68 -49.50
C ALA A 236 -43.83 39.94 -48.46
N LYS A 237 -42.66 40.40 -48.92
CA LYS A 237 -41.55 40.84 -48.06
C LYS A 237 -42.00 41.90 -47.08
N GLY A 238 -42.82 42.87 -47.51
CA GLY A 238 -43.37 43.91 -46.63
C GLY A 238 -44.22 43.37 -45.48
N TYR A 239 -45.08 42.38 -45.72
CA TYR A 239 -45.87 41.76 -44.65
C TYR A 239 -45.05 40.82 -43.76
N TYR A 240 -44.13 40.04 -44.33
CA TYR A 240 -43.23 39.22 -43.51
C TYR A 240 -42.27 40.06 -42.67
N GLN A 241 -41.82 41.20 -43.17
CA GLN A 241 -40.99 42.13 -42.40
C GLN A 241 -41.75 42.69 -41.20
N LYS A 242 -43.04 43.01 -41.34
CA LYS A 242 -43.87 43.44 -40.19
C LYS A 242 -43.94 42.39 -39.06
N ILE A 243 -43.84 41.11 -39.39
CA ILE A 243 -43.78 40.01 -38.40
C ILE A 243 -42.41 39.98 -37.72
N LEU A 244 -41.35 40.17 -38.49
CA LEU A 244 -39.97 40.20 -37.98
C LEU A 244 -39.68 41.47 -37.15
N ASP A 245 -40.35 42.59 -37.45
CA ASP A 245 -40.21 43.86 -36.73
C ASP A 245 -41.03 43.90 -35.42
N ALA A 246 -42.02 43.01 -35.27
CA ALA A 246 -42.81 42.89 -34.05
C ALA A 246 -42.03 42.20 -32.92
N PRO A 247 -42.42 42.40 -31.64
CA PRO A 247 -41.89 41.61 -30.53
C PRO A 247 -42.00 40.10 -30.80
N GLU A 248 -41.11 39.33 -30.18
CA GLU A 248 -40.97 37.88 -30.37
C GLU A 248 -42.33 37.17 -30.37
N ASN A 249 -42.61 36.44 -31.45
CA ASN A 249 -43.88 35.79 -31.68
C ASN A 249 -43.74 34.47 -32.46
N PRO A 250 -44.67 33.51 -32.30
CA PRO A 250 -44.58 32.19 -32.94
C PRO A 250 -44.52 32.19 -34.48
N THR A 251 -44.84 33.30 -35.14
CA THR A 251 -44.88 33.37 -36.61
C THR A 251 -43.55 33.82 -37.25
N GLN A 252 -42.56 34.24 -36.45
CA GLN A 252 -41.26 34.70 -36.94
C GLN A 252 -40.48 33.62 -37.73
N ASP A 253 -40.60 32.36 -37.35
CA ASP A 253 -39.86 31.25 -38.01
C ASP A 253 -40.37 31.00 -39.42
N MET A 254 -41.69 31.06 -39.55
CA MET A 254 -42.35 30.98 -40.84
C MET A 254 -41.95 32.18 -41.70
N ALA A 255 -41.91 33.39 -41.13
CA ALA A 255 -41.46 34.58 -41.85
C ALA A 255 -40.01 34.45 -42.32
N HIS A 256 -39.07 33.99 -41.48
CA HIS A 256 -37.69 33.72 -41.89
C HIS A 256 -37.61 32.67 -43.00
N PHE A 257 -38.33 31.55 -42.89
CA PHE A 257 -38.34 30.53 -43.93
C PHE A 257 -38.88 31.04 -45.27
N LYS A 258 -40.00 31.78 -45.24
CA LYS A 258 -40.60 32.41 -46.43
C LYS A 258 -39.65 33.44 -47.03
N MET A 259 -38.96 34.22 -46.20
CA MET A 259 -37.95 35.17 -46.65
C MET A 259 -36.76 34.47 -47.32
N GLY A 260 -36.33 33.31 -46.82
CA GLY A 260 -35.29 32.49 -47.45
C GLY A 260 -35.68 32.05 -48.87
N TRP A 261 -36.94 31.70 -49.08
CA TRP A 261 -37.48 31.42 -50.41
C TRP A 261 -37.60 32.67 -51.29
N VAL A 262 -37.97 33.82 -50.75
CA VAL A 262 -37.97 35.10 -51.49
C VAL A 262 -36.55 35.36 -52.04
N TYR A 263 -35.53 35.34 -51.18
CA TYR A 263 -34.14 35.60 -51.59
C TYR A 263 -33.56 34.51 -52.50
N LEU A 264 -33.94 33.24 -52.32
CA LEU A 264 -33.52 32.15 -53.22
C LEU A 264 -34.05 32.37 -54.65
N ASN A 265 -35.28 32.87 -54.80
CA ASN A 265 -35.85 33.24 -56.10
C ASN A 265 -35.22 34.52 -56.67
N GLU A 266 -34.75 35.42 -55.82
CA GLU A 266 -33.94 36.59 -56.21
C GLU A 266 -32.47 36.24 -56.51
N THR A 267 -32.07 34.96 -56.39
CA THR A 267 -30.70 34.42 -56.56
C THR A 267 -29.65 34.96 -55.58
N ASP A 268 -30.09 35.60 -54.49
CA ASP A 268 -29.21 36.01 -53.41
C ASP A 268 -28.97 34.83 -52.45
N TYR A 269 -27.97 34.00 -52.77
CA TYR A 269 -27.66 32.81 -51.97
C TYR A 269 -27.16 33.13 -50.56
N LYS A 270 -26.63 34.35 -50.32
CA LYS A 270 -26.15 34.73 -48.98
C LYS A 270 -27.33 35.08 -48.08
N GLU A 271 -28.25 35.91 -48.57
CA GLU A 271 -29.46 36.24 -47.83
C GLU A 271 -30.38 35.02 -47.70
N ALA A 272 -30.48 34.18 -48.74
CA ALA A 272 -31.20 32.90 -48.63
C ALA A 272 -30.60 31.99 -47.55
N LEU A 273 -29.26 31.85 -47.51
CA LEU A 273 -28.58 31.08 -46.46
C LEU A 273 -28.88 31.67 -45.07
N HIS A 274 -28.77 32.99 -44.90
CA HIS A 274 -29.04 33.67 -43.63
C HIS A 274 -30.47 33.44 -43.13
N HIS A 275 -31.47 33.58 -44.01
CA HIS A 275 -32.86 33.40 -43.64
C HIS A 275 -33.25 31.94 -43.38
N PHE A 276 -32.66 30.98 -44.12
CA PHE A 276 -32.83 29.56 -43.80
C PHE A 276 -32.13 29.18 -42.48
N GLU A 277 -30.94 29.70 -42.20
CA GLU A 277 -30.28 29.52 -40.90
C GLU A 277 -31.14 30.06 -39.76
N ALA A 278 -31.70 31.26 -39.90
CA ALA A 278 -32.58 31.86 -38.90
C ALA A 278 -33.85 31.04 -38.65
N ALA A 279 -34.46 30.51 -39.72
CA ALA A 279 -35.62 29.63 -39.61
C ALA A 279 -35.30 28.31 -38.88
N VAL A 280 -34.12 27.73 -39.14
CA VAL A 280 -33.68 26.49 -38.47
C VAL A 280 -33.28 26.75 -37.00
N ALA A 281 -32.59 27.86 -36.75
CA ALA A 281 -31.98 28.20 -35.46
C ALA A 281 -32.94 28.89 -34.47
N SER A 282 -34.20 29.08 -34.85
CA SER A 282 -35.19 29.72 -33.99
C SER A 282 -35.29 29.08 -32.59
N ASN A 283 -35.39 29.96 -31.58
CA ASN A 283 -35.58 29.63 -30.17
C ASN A 283 -37.03 29.23 -29.84
N ASN A 284 -37.97 29.36 -30.77
CA ASN A 284 -39.32 28.88 -30.55
C ASN A 284 -39.27 27.38 -30.29
N ASP A 285 -39.80 27.01 -29.13
CA ASP A 285 -39.83 25.64 -28.63
C ASP A 285 -41.20 25.03 -28.94
N PRO A 286 -41.27 23.93 -29.72
CA PRO A 286 -42.51 23.22 -29.98
C PRO A 286 -43.30 22.87 -28.71
N ASP A 287 -42.63 22.68 -27.56
CA ASP A 287 -43.26 22.31 -26.29
C ASP A 287 -43.81 23.52 -25.51
N GLN A 288 -43.39 24.74 -25.86
CA GLN A 288 -43.87 26.00 -25.27
C GLN A 288 -45.00 26.63 -26.09
N LEU A 289 -45.31 26.06 -27.26
CA LEU A 289 -46.43 26.47 -28.09
C LEU A 289 -47.74 25.93 -27.51
N GLY A 290 -48.75 26.80 -27.41
CA GLY A 290 -50.04 26.49 -26.77
C GLY A 290 -50.84 25.39 -27.48
N SER A 291 -50.48 25.01 -28.70
CA SER A 291 -51.15 23.94 -29.45
C SER A 291 -50.21 22.95 -30.16
N ARG A 292 -50.61 21.67 -30.17
CA ARG A 292 -49.91 20.58 -30.90
C ARG A 292 -49.80 20.86 -32.41
N GLN A 293 -50.70 21.66 -32.97
CA GLN A 293 -50.69 21.99 -34.40
C GLN A 293 -49.66 23.05 -34.73
N GLU A 294 -49.48 24.07 -33.87
CA GLU A 294 -48.39 25.04 -33.98
C GLU A 294 -47.03 24.36 -33.84
N ALA A 295 -46.88 23.47 -32.85
CA ALA A 295 -45.69 22.65 -32.67
C ALA A 295 -45.30 21.87 -33.94
N GLN A 296 -46.27 21.23 -34.61
CA GLN A 296 -46.02 20.47 -35.84
C GLN A 296 -45.66 21.36 -37.04
N ARG A 297 -46.28 22.54 -37.16
CA ARG A 297 -45.95 23.52 -38.21
C ARG A 297 -44.51 23.99 -38.07
N LEU A 298 -44.09 24.33 -36.85
CA LEU A 298 -42.72 24.72 -36.54
C LEU A 298 -41.70 23.64 -36.91
N ILE A 299 -41.96 22.38 -36.54
CA ILE A 299 -41.08 21.24 -36.87
C ILE A 299 -40.91 21.09 -38.38
N ASN A 300 -41.99 21.24 -39.15
CA ASN A 300 -41.93 21.14 -40.61
C ASN A 300 -41.09 22.28 -41.20
N VAL A 301 -41.28 23.52 -40.73
CA VAL A 301 -40.51 24.68 -41.20
C VAL A 301 -39.01 24.49 -40.95
N LYS A 302 -38.61 24.09 -39.74
CA LYS A 302 -37.20 23.83 -39.42
C LYS A 302 -36.59 22.73 -40.30
N ARG A 303 -37.35 21.68 -40.64
CA ARG A 303 -36.89 20.61 -41.54
C ARG A 303 -36.63 21.12 -42.95
N GLU A 304 -37.64 21.72 -43.58
CA GLU A 304 -37.54 22.11 -45.00
C GLU A 304 -36.44 23.16 -45.18
N ALA A 305 -36.36 24.13 -44.26
CA ALA A 305 -35.29 25.14 -44.24
C ALA A 305 -33.89 24.50 -44.26
N LEU A 306 -33.65 23.45 -43.46
CA LEU A 306 -32.36 22.77 -43.40
C LEU A 306 -32.03 21.97 -44.67
N ILE A 307 -33.02 21.36 -45.31
CA ILE A 307 -32.82 20.60 -46.55
C ILE A 307 -32.46 21.55 -47.69
N ASP A 308 -33.20 22.65 -47.82
CA ASP A 308 -33.00 23.63 -48.89
C ASP A 308 -31.73 24.45 -48.70
N LEU A 309 -31.29 24.63 -47.45
CA LEU A 309 -29.99 25.20 -47.10
C LEU A 309 -28.82 24.51 -47.81
N ALA A 310 -28.91 23.20 -48.11
CA ALA A 310 -27.87 22.45 -48.84
C ALA A 310 -27.58 23.04 -50.22
N TYR A 311 -28.58 23.65 -50.87
CA TYR A 311 -28.38 24.30 -52.16
C TYR A 311 -27.50 25.54 -52.01
N ALA A 312 -27.93 26.49 -51.17
CA ALA A 312 -27.20 27.73 -50.91
C ALA A 312 -25.80 27.47 -50.32
N TYR A 313 -25.66 26.48 -49.42
CA TYR A 313 -24.39 26.11 -48.81
C TYR A 313 -23.32 25.75 -49.86
N THR A 314 -23.67 24.96 -50.88
CA THR A 314 -22.72 24.51 -51.91
C THR A 314 -22.29 25.61 -52.90
N GLU A 315 -22.98 26.74 -52.90
CA GLU A 315 -22.61 27.93 -53.69
C GLU A 315 -21.82 28.96 -52.85
N VAL A 316 -22.04 29.00 -51.53
CA VAL A 316 -21.38 29.94 -50.63
C VAL A 316 -20.10 29.36 -49.99
N HIS A 317 -20.07 28.07 -49.66
CA HIS A 317 -19.02 27.46 -48.84
C HIS A 317 -18.26 26.32 -49.54
N LYS A 318 -17.01 26.10 -49.08
CA LYS A 318 -16.18 24.95 -49.48
C LYS A 318 -16.64 23.66 -48.76
N PRO A 319 -16.32 22.47 -49.31
CA PRO A 319 -16.74 21.20 -48.73
C PRO A 319 -16.23 20.91 -47.31
N ARG A 320 -15.07 21.48 -46.97
CA ARG A 320 -14.46 21.27 -45.65
C ARG A 320 -15.36 21.83 -44.55
N GLY A 321 -15.84 20.94 -43.68
CA GLY A 321 -16.69 21.28 -42.54
C GLY A 321 -18.19 21.12 -42.79
N ALA A 322 -18.62 20.76 -44.01
CA ALA A 322 -20.03 20.67 -44.36
C ALA A 322 -20.80 19.69 -43.47
N ILE A 323 -20.27 18.49 -43.23
CA ILE A 323 -20.90 17.49 -42.33
C ILE A 323 -21.15 18.08 -40.93
N ARG A 324 -20.15 18.76 -40.35
CA ARG A 324 -20.28 19.39 -39.03
C ARG A 324 -21.30 20.53 -39.03
N TYR A 325 -21.32 21.32 -40.10
CA TYR A 325 -22.26 22.42 -40.27
C TYR A 325 -23.71 21.92 -40.27
N PHE A 326 -24.05 20.95 -41.12
CA PHE A 326 -25.40 20.38 -41.17
C PHE A 326 -25.78 19.63 -39.89
N LYS A 327 -24.80 19.00 -39.21
CA LYS A 327 -25.04 18.33 -37.93
C LYS A 327 -25.40 19.29 -36.81
N LYS A 328 -24.82 20.50 -36.80
CA LYS A 328 -25.13 21.54 -35.79
C LYS A 328 -26.56 22.06 -35.94
N LEU A 329 -27.03 22.16 -37.17
CA LEU A 329 -28.34 22.73 -37.49
C LEU A 329 -29.48 21.71 -37.44
N ALA A 330 -29.19 20.42 -37.61
CA ALA A 330 -30.20 19.38 -37.56
C ALA A 330 -30.75 19.13 -36.14
N THR A 331 -32.07 19.27 -35.98
CA THR A 331 -32.80 18.97 -34.74
C THR A 331 -33.21 17.50 -34.62
N SER A 332 -33.08 16.71 -35.69
CA SER A 332 -33.32 15.25 -35.66
C SER A 332 -32.49 14.49 -36.69
N ARG A 333 -32.32 13.18 -36.47
CA ARG A 333 -31.57 12.27 -37.36
C ARG A 333 -32.17 12.21 -38.77
N GLN A 334 -33.49 12.19 -38.89
CA GLN A 334 -34.16 12.14 -40.20
C GLN A 334 -33.89 13.41 -41.01
N MET A 335 -34.00 14.59 -40.39
CA MET A 335 -33.68 15.86 -41.06
C MET A 335 -32.22 15.92 -41.50
N TYR A 336 -31.30 15.46 -40.63
CA TYR A 336 -29.87 15.41 -40.94
C TYR A 336 -29.58 14.53 -42.16
N LEU A 337 -30.14 13.33 -42.22
CA LEU A 337 -29.96 12.38 -43.34
C LEU A 337 -30.44 12.95 -44.67
N LEU A 338 -31.63 13.58 -44.68
CA LEU A 338 -32.18 14.18 -45.90
C LEU A 338 -31.31 15.33 -46.41
N ALA A 339 -30.82 16.19 -45.51
CA ALA A 339 -29.91 17.27 -45.87
C ALA A 339 -28.56 16.75 -46.38
N LEU A 340 -27.99 15.72 -45.74
CA LEU A 340 -26.74 15.10 -46.19
C LEU A 340 -26.90 14.40 -47.55
N ALA A 341 -28.00 13.70 -47.81
CA ALA A 341 -28.26 13.07 -49.11
C ALA A 341 -28.29 14.11 -50.23
N LYS A 342 -28.96 15.24 -50.00
CA LYS A 342 -28.96 16.38 -50.92
C LYS A 342 -27.54 16.92 -51.13
N LEU A 343 -26.79 17.09 -50.05
CA LEU A 343 -25.41 17.60 -50.07
C LEU A 343 -24.44 16.66 -50.80
N ALA A 344 -24.48 15.36 -50.53
CA ALA A 344 -23.62 14.34 -51.15
C ALA A 344 -23.79 14.32 -52.66
N ASN A 345 -25.05 14.27 -53.12
CA ASN A 345 -25.37 14.31 -54.53
C ASN A 345 -24.91 15.61 -55.18
N ARG A 346 -25.01 16.76 -54.48
CA ARG A 346 -24.48 18.04 -54.99
C ARG A 346 -22.96 17.98 -55.17
N TYR A 347 -22.19 17.42 -54.23
CA TYR A 347 -20.75 17.25 -54.41
C TYR A 347 -20.40 16.28 -55.54
N PHE A 348 -21.15 15.18 -55.67
CA PHE A 348 -20.98 14.21 -56.76
C PHE A 348 -21.18 14.87 -58.13
N VAL A 349 -22.27 15.63 -58.30
CA VAL A 349 -22.56 16.38 -59.54
C VAL A 349 -21.51 17.46 -59.82
N LYS A 350 -20.98 18.11 -58.77
CA LYS A 350 -19.87 19.09 -58.90
C LYS A 350 -18.48 18.44 -59.08
N GLN A 351 -18.41 17.11 -59.22
CA GLN A 351 -17.18 16.32 -59.40
C GLN A 351 -16.17 16.40 -58.25
N ASP A 352 -16.58 16.83 -57.07
CA ASP A 352 -15.74 16.73 -55.87
C ASP A 352 -15.90 15.33 -55.26
N PHE A 353 -15.22 14.35 -55.86
CA PHE A 353 -15.29 12.95 -55.44
C PHE A 353 -14.77 12.73 -54.01
N THR A 354 -13.82 13.55 -53.55
CA THR A 354 -13.30 13.44 -52.18
C THR A 354 -14.34 13.87 -51.14
N ALA A 355 -15.03 14.98 -51.38
CA ALA A 355 -16.12 15.44 -50.53
C ALA A 355 -17.35 14.52 -50.65
N SER A 356 -17.68 14.10 -51.87
CA SER A 356 -18.75 13.13 -52.16
C SER A 356 -18.56 11.85 -51.35
N ALA A 357 -17.41 11.18 -51.46
CA ALA A 357 -17.11 9.98 -50.69
C ALA A 357 -17.20 10.23 -49.17
N ALA A 358 -16.76 11.39 -48.69
CA ALA A 358 -16.84 11.73 -47.27
C ALA A 358 -18.30 11.85 -46.78
N VAL A 359 -19.19 12.48 -47.56
CA VAL A 359 -20.60 12.59 -47.18
C VAL A 359 -21.34 11.26 -47.34
N TYR A 360 -21.09 10.50 -48.42
CA TYR A 360 -21.70 9.17 -48.58
C TYR A 360 -21.29 8.18 -47.48
N ARG A 361 -20.05 8.23 -46.98
CA ARG A 361 -19.65 7.46 -45.79
C ARG A 361 -20.47 7.80 -44.55
N GLU A 362 -20.76 9.08 -44.33
CA GLU A 362 -21.58 9.52 -43.20
C GLU A 362 -23.04 9.05 -43.37
N ILE A 363 -23.56 9.09 -44.60
CA ILE A 363 -24.91 8.62 -44.91
C ILE A 363 -25.01 7.10 -44.71
N ALA A 364 -24.08 6.31 -45.26
CA ALA A 364 -24.07 4.85 -45.16
C ALA A 364 -24.10 4.38 -43.69
N LYS A 365 -23.32 5.03 -42.81
CA LYS A 365 -23.34 4.75 -41.36
C LYS A 365 -24.66 5.06 -40.66
N LEU A 366 -25.39 6.04 -41.17
CA LEU A 366 -26.60 6.55 -40.54
C LEU A 366 -27.87 5.97 -41.15
N SER A 367 -27.79 5.37 -42.33
CA SER A 367 -28.89 4.71 -43.01
C SER A 367 -28.97 3.25 -42.59
N HIS A 368 -30.20 2.76 -42.38
CA HIS A 368 -30.47 1.33 -42.15
C HIS A 368 -31.23 0.70 -43.32
N ASP A 369 -31.27 1.37 -44.47
CA ASP A 369 -31.88 0.85 -45.69
C ASP A 369 -30.80 0.16 -46.54
N ALA A 370 -30.90 -1.16 -46.64
CA ALA A 370 -29.92 -2.01 -47.32
C ALA A 370 -29.80 -1.68 -48.82
N GLU A 371 -30.91 -1.34 -49.49
CA GLU A 371 -30.91 -1.03 -50.93
C GLU A 371 -30.23 0.31 -51.19
N GLN A 372 -30.56 1.32 -50.39
CA GLN A 372 -29.92 2.63 -50.51
C GLN A 372 -28.43 2.58 -50.15
N ASN A 373 -28.05 1.76 -49.17
CA ASN A 373 -26.66 1.59 -48.78
C ASN A 373 -25.81 0.96 -49.89
N LEU A 374 -26.38 0.11 -50.75
CA LEU A 374 -25.66 -0.37 -51.94
C LEU A 374 -25.36 0.74 -52.95
N ASP A 375 -26.31 1.63 -53.24
CA ASP A 375 -26.05 2.79 -54.11
C ASP A 375 -24.99 3.71 -53.47
N PHE A 376 -25.14 4.03 -52.18
CA PHE A 376 -24.18 4.89 -51.48
C PHE A 376 -22.77 4.31 -51.46
N THR A 377 -22.62 3.01 -51.19
CA THR A 377 -21.31 2.34 -51.15
C THR A 377 -20.71 2.13 -52.54
N GLY A 378 -21.55 1.91 -53.56
CA GLY A 378 -21.12 1.99 -54.96
C GLY A 378 -20.59 3.38 -55.33
N ARG A 379 -21.22 4.46 -54.87
CA ARG A 379 -20.72 5.84 -55.03
C ARG A 379 -19.41 6.07 -54.27
N ILE A 380 -19.20 5.43 -53.12
CA ILE A 380 -17.92 5.44 -52.40
C ILE A 380 -16.84 4.77 -53.25
N TYR A 381 -17.09 3.58 -53.82
CA TYR A 381 -16.15 2.87 -54.68
C TYR A 381 -15.68 3.75 -55.84
N GLU A 382 -16.62 4.28 -56.63
CA GLU A 382 -16.30 5.11 -57.79
C GLU A 382 -15.55 6.40 -57.39
N SER A 383 -15.97 7.04 -56.29
CA SER A 383 -15.34 8.25 -55.79
C SER A 383 -13.91 8.00 -55.28
N THR A 384 -13.68 6.92 -54.53
CA THR A 384 -12.36 6.57 -53.98
C THR A 384 -11.41 6.07 -55.09
N LYS A 385 -11.91 5.26 -56.02
CA LYS A 385 -11.16 4.79 -57.19
C LYS A 385 -10.69 5.95 -58.07
N THR A 386 -11.59 6.89 -58.38
CA THR A 386 -11.29 8.02 -59.26
C THR A 386 -10.36 9.03 -58.59
N SER A 387 -10.60 9.34 -57.31
CA SER A 387 -9.74 10.28 -56.56
C SER A 387 -8.38 9.70 -56.16
N ARG A 388 -8.20 8.37 -56.23
CA ARG A 388 -7.00 7.63 -55.77
C ARG A 388 -6.63 7.92 -54.31
N ASN A 389 -7.61 8.32 -53.50
CA ASN A 389 -7.42 8.64 -52.09
C ASN A 389 -7.78 7.43 -51.21
N TYR A 390 -6.82 6.54 -51.00
CA TYR A 390 -6.99 5.31 -50.22
C TYR A 390 -6.85 5.48 -48.71
N SER A 391 -6.82 6.72 -48.20
CA SER A 391 -6.62 6.97 -46.77
C SER A 391 -7.65 6.25 -45.89
N LEU A 392 -8.88 6.05 -46.37
CA LEU A 392 -9.96 5.37 -45.67
C LEU A 392 -10.32 4.02 -46.29
N VAL A 393 -9.40 3.36 -47.01
CA VAL A 393 -9.70 2.12 -47.76
C VAL A 393 -10.34 1.01 -46.93
N HIS A 394 -9.87 0.79 -45.70
CA HIS A 394 -10.48 -0.18 -44.79
C HIS A 394 -11.96 0.12 -44.57
N GLN A 395 -12.28 1.39 -44.27
CA GLN A 395 -13.66 1.80 -44.03
C GLN A 395 -14.49 1.67 -45.30
N ASP A 396 -13.94 2.06 -46.45
CA ASP A 396 -14.65 1.96 -47.74
C ASP A 396 -15.01 0.51 -48.06
N VAL A 397 -14.07 -0.42 -47.88
CA VAL A 397 -14.31 -1.86 -48.07
C VAL A 397 -15.30 -2.39 -47.03
N ALA A 398 -15.16 -2.05 -45.75
CA ALA A 398 -16.06 -2.53 -44.70
C ALA A 398 -17.52 -2.11 -44.93
N GLU A 399 -17.77 -0.86 -45.33
CA GLU A 399 -19.12 -0.37 -45.62
C GLU A 399 -19.70 -1.06 -46.87
N MET A 400 -18.89 -1.30 -47.90
CA MET A 400 -19.29 -2.08 -49.08
C MET A 400 -19.69 -3.50 -48.71
N LEU A 401 -18.88 -4.19 -47.90
CA LEU A 401 -19.16 -5.56 -47.48
C LEU A 401 -20.39 -5.66 -46.57
N SER A 402 -20.57 -4.69 -45.66
CA SER A 402 -21.78 -4.62 -44.81
C SER A 402 -23.04 -4.45 -45.66
N ALA A 403 -23.03 -3.57 -46.66
CA ALA A 403 -24.18 -3.38 -47.55
C ALA A 403 -24.49 -4.65 -48.37
N VAL A 404 -23.44 -5.38 -48.78
CA VAL A 404 -23.58 -6.65 -49.50
C VAL A 404 -24.13 -7.74 -48.60
N ASP A 405 -23.68 -7.85 -47.36
CA ASP A 405 -24.16 -8.88 -46.44
C ASP A 405 -25.64 -8.67 -46.11
N ASP A 406 -26.07 -7.42 -45.85
CA ASP A 406 -27.48 -7.09 -45.66
C ASP A 406 -28.33 -7.48 -46.89
N TYR A 407 -27.81 -7.26 -48.10
CA TYR A 407 -28.50 -7.60 -49.33
C TYR A 407 -28.48 -9.11 -49.66
N ARG A 408 -27.36 -9.79 -49.39
CA ARG A 408 -27.14 -11.23 -49.66
C ARG A 408 -28.15 -12.11 -48.94
N PHE A 409 -28.58 -11.69 -47.75
CA PHE A 409 -29.54 -12.43 -46.92
C PHE A 409 -30.97 -11.89 -46.99
N ASP A 410 -31.24 -10.85 -47.78
CA ASP A 410 -32.58 -10.28 -47.92
C ASP A 410 -33.48 -11.18 -48.79
N TRP A 411 -34.54 -11.71 -48.18
CA TRP A 411 -35.48 -12.63 -48.82
C TRP A 411 -36.33 -11.99 -49.91
N ARG A 412 -36.36 -10.64 -50.00
CA ARG A 412 -37.15 -9.90 -51.00
C ARG A 412 -36.59 -9.99 -52.42
N TYR A 413 -35.32 -10.39 -52.59
CA TYR A 413 -34.62 -10.42 -53.89
C TYR A 413 -34.35 -11.85 -54.39
N SER A 414 -34.34 -12.04 -55.71
CA SER A 414 -34.07 -13.36 -56.31
C SER A 414 -32.63 -13.82 -56.04
N GLU A 415 -32.41 -15.13 -56.04
CA GLU A 415 -31.07 -15.71 -55.85
C GLU A 415 -30.08 -15.25 -56.94
N THR A 416 -30.56 -15.05 -58.17
CA THR A 416 -29.78 -14.54 -59.30
C THR A 416 -29.31 -13.10 -59.09
N GLU A 417 -30.20 -12.21 -58.62
CA GLU A 417 -29.86 -10.82 -58.31
C GLU A 417 -28.89 -10.73 -57.14
N ARG A 418 -29.12 -11.50 -56.07
CA ARG A 418 -28.25 -11.55 -54.90
C ARG A 418 -26.84 -12.03 -55.27
N ARG A 419 -26.72 -13.06 -56.12
CA ARG A 419 -25.41 -13.55 -56.60
C ARG A 419 -24.68 -12.54 -57.49
N SER A 420 -25.38 -11.85 -58.39
CA SER A 420 -24.77 -10.85 -59.26
C SER A 420 -24.18 -9.69 -58.45
N VAL A 421 -24.99 -9.07 -57.57
CA VAL A 421 -24.55 -7.95 -56.73
C VAL A 421 -23.40 -8.37 -55.81
N THR A 422 -23.49 -9.57 -55.21
CA THR A 422 -22.42 -10.11 -54.37
C THR A 422 -21.09 -10.25 -55.13
N LYS A 423 -21.14 -10.70 -56.40
CA LYS A 423 -19.95 -10.85 -57.23
C LYS A 423 -19.34 -9.50 -57.62
N ASP A 424 -20.15 -8.52 -57.97
CA ASP A 424 -19.66 -7.19 -58.34
C ASP A 424 -18.92 -6.53 -57.17
N PHE A 425 -19.45 -6.64 -55.96
CA PHE A 425 -18.84 -6.07 -54.78
C PHE A 425 -17.67 -6.88 -54.20
N GLU A 426 -17.57 -8.19 -54.48
CA GLU A 426 -16.31 -8.95 -54.28
C GLU A 426 -15.18 -8.29 -55.07
N VAL A 427 -15.43 -8.05 -56.37
CA VAL A 427 -14.45 -7.43 -57.27
C VAL A 427 -14.11 -6.02 -56.83
N PHE A 428 -15.10 -5.20 -56.46
CA PHE A 428 -14.85 -3.82 -56.00
C PHE A 428 -13.98 -3.79 -54.74
N SER A 429 -14.27 -4.65 -53.78
CA SER A 429 -13.55 -4.73 -52.51
C SER A 429 -12.10 -5.18 -52.71
N ARG A 430 -11.89 -6.23 -53.52
CA ARG A 430 -10.56 -6.74 -53.85
C ARG A 430 -9.73 -5.73 -54.66
N ASP A 431 -10.30 -5.15 -55.73
CA ASP A 431 -9.63 -4.15 -56.57
C ASP A 431 -9.17 -2.95 -55.73
N LEU A 432 -10.02 -2.48 -54.81
CA LEU A 432 -9.68 -1.35 -53.96
C LEU A 432 -8.55 -1.68 -52.96
N ALA A 433 -8.60 -2.85 -52.31
CA ALA A 433 -7.56 -3.31 -51.38
C ALA A 433 -6.20 -3.48 -52.08
N THR A 434 -6.17 -4.11 -53.26
CA THR A 434 -4.93 -4.33 -54.02
C THR A 434 -4.33 -3.04 -54.57
N ARG A 435 -5.15 -2.10 -55.07
CA ARG A 435 -4.66 -0.76 -55.46
C ARG A 435 -4.08 0.00 -54.29
N ALA A 436 -4.71 -0.09 -53.12
CA ALA A 436 -4.23 0.55 -51.92
C ALA A 436 -2.91 -0.07 -51.42
N GLN A 437 -2.75 -1.39 -51.48
CA GLN A 437 -1.48 -2.07 -51.20
C GLN A 437 -0.36 -1.57 -52.12
N ALA A 438 -0.59 -1.59 -53.43
CA ALA A 438 0.40 -1.12 -54.41
C ALA A 438 0.77 0.36 -54.19
N ALA A 439 -0.21 1.20 -53.87
CA ALA A 439 0.02 2.60 -53.52
C ALA A 439 0.83 2.75 -52.23
N ALA A 440 0.52 1.97 -51.18
CA ALA A 440 1.21 1.99 -49.90
C ALA A 440 2.68 1.58 -50.03
N LEU A 441 2.96 0.50 -50.76
CA LEU A 441 4.32 0.00 -50.99
C LEU A 441 5.13 0.98 -51.85
N ARG A 442 4.58 1.48 -52.96
CA ARG A 442 5.26 2.46 -53.84
C ARG A 442 5.63 3.74 -53.12
N THR A 443 4.76 4.22 -52.23
CA THR A 443 4.97 5.48 -51.48
C THR A 443 5.65 5.26 -50.13
N LYS A 444 5.97 4.00 -49.76
CA LYS A 444 6.47 3.61 -48.44
C LYS A 444 5.62 4.18 -47.29
N ASN A 445 4.31 4.23 -47.48
CA ASN A 445 3.39 4.81 -46.51
C ASN A 445 3.06 3.81 -45.39
N ALA A 446 3.87 3.84 -44.33
CA ALA A 446 3.71 2.97 -43.17
C ALA A 446 2.34 3.11 -42.46
N GLN A 447 1.67 4.26 -42.57
CA GLN A 447 0.35 4.47 -41.95
C GLN A 447 -0.80 3.83 -42.75
N LEU A 448 -0.59 3.60 -44.05
CA LEU A 448 -1.60 3.00 -44.92
C LEU A 448 -1.59 1.47 -44.83
N LEU A 449 -0.43 0.84 -44.63
CA LEU A 449 -0.29 -0.63 -44.61
C LEU A 449 -1.23 -1.34 -43.61
N PRO A 450 -1.39 -0.90 -42.35
CA PRO A 450 -2.35 -1.53 -41.43
C PRO A 450 -3.80 -1.43 -41.91
N ARG A 451 -4.18 -0.34 -42.59
CA ARG A 451 -5.53 -0.16 -43.15
C ARG A 451 -5.76 -1.08 -44.34
N VAL A 452 -4.74 -1.28 -45.18
CA VAL A 452 -4.80 -2.25 -46.27
C VAL A 452 -4.93 -3.68 -45.73
N ALA A 453 -4.17 -4.03 -44.69
CA ALA A 453 -4.29 -5.33 -44.04
C ALA A 453 -5.69 -5.57 -43.46
N LEU A 454 -6.31 -4.56 -42.84
CA LEU A 454 -7.70 -4.66 -42.38
C LEU A 454 -8.68 -4.83 -43.55
N ALA A 455 -8.49 -4.12 -44.66
CA ALA A 455 -9.33 -4.29 -45.85
C ALA A 455 -9.27 -5.73 -46.41
N TYR A 456 -8.08 -6.34 -46.44
CA TYR A 456 -7.94 -7.74 -46.85
C TYR A 456 -8.53 -8.73 -45.84
N ALA A 457 -8.44 -8.44 -44.54
CA ALA A 457 -9.08 -9.27 -43.51
C ALA A 457 -10.60 -9.27 -43.64
N GLU A 458 -11.22 -8.09 -43.75
CA GLU A 458 -12.67 -7.95 -43.97
C GLU A 458 -13.11 -8.65 -45.25
N TYR A 459 -12.33 -8.52 -46.33
CA TYR A 459 -12.58 -9.26 -47.57
C TYR A 459 -12.60 -10.78 -47.35
N LEU A 460 -11.62 -11.33 -46.63
CA LEU A 460 -11.54 -12.78 -46.39
C LEU A 460 -12.65 -13.28 -45.46
N ASP A 461 -13.15 -12.43 -44.55
CA ASP A 461 -14.29 -12.77 -43.69
C ASP A 461 -15.59 -12.89 -44.52
N SER A 462 -15.83 -11.97 -45.46
CA SER A 462 -17.00 -12.01 -46.35
C SER A 462 -16.85 -13.01 -47.52
N PHE A 463 -15.62 -13.32 -47.93
CA PHE A 463 -15.26 -14.18 -49.07
C PHE A 463 -14.14 -15.19 -48.73
N PRO A 464 -14.39 -16.17 -47.85
CA PRO A 464 -13.35 -17.07 -47.34
C PRO A 464 -12.80 -18.05 -48.38
N SER A 465 -13.57 -18.37 -49.42
CA SER A 465 -13.18 -19.32 -50.47
C SER A 465 -13.52 -18.78 -51.86
N THR A 466 -12.51 -18.27 -52.53
CA THR A 466 -12.55 -17.76 -53.91
C THR A 466 -11.34 -18.28 -54.68
N GLU A 467 -11.37 -18.19 -56.01
CA GLU A 467 -10.19 -18.51 -56.84
C GLU A 467 -8.95 -17.66 -56.48
N ASN A 468 -9.16 -16.48 -55.87
CA ASN A 468 -8.10 -15.53 -55.49
C ASN A 468 -7.67 -15.66 -54.02
N THR A 469 -8.21 -16.60 -53.25
CA THR A 469 -7.94 -16.69 -51.79
C THR A 469 -6.45 -16.90 -51.49
N LYS A 470 -5.74 -17.70 -52.30
CA LYS A 470 -4.28 -17.92 -52.15
C LYS A 470 -3.51 -16.60 -52.20
N ASP A 471 -3.80 -15.78 -53.21
CA ASP A 471 -3.10 -14.53 -53.44
C ASP A 471 -3.48 -13.47 -52.39
N VAL A 472 -4.74 -13.44 -51.96
CA VAL A 472 -5.20 -12.50 -50.92
C VAL A 472 -4.60 -12.83 -49.55
N VAL A 473 -4.50 -14.11 -49.18
CA VAL A 473 -3.86 -14.54 -47.92
C VAL A 473 -2.38 -14.19 -47.92
N ALA A 474 -1.66 -14.43 -49.01
CA ALA A 474 -0.26 -14.04 -49.16
C ALA A 474 -0.09 -12.51 -49.10
N ASN A 475 -0.89 -11.75 -49.86
CA ASN A 475 -0.86 -10.29 -49.84
C ASN A 475 -1.14 -9.72 -48.45
N LEU A 476 -2.05 -10.33 -47.69
CA LEU A 476 -2.35 -9.95 -46.32
C LEU A 476 -1.15 -10.23 -45.40
N ALA A 477 -0.54 -11.42 -45.49
CA ALA A 477 0.63 -11.79 -44.69
C ALA A 477 1.81 -10.82 -44.95
N ASP A 478 2.10 -10.53 -46.21
CA ASP A 478 3.16 -9.61 -46.62
C ASP A 478 2.86 -8.17 -46.20
N THR A 479 1.62 -7.71 -46.37
CA THR A 479 1.21 -6.36 -45.93
C THR A 479 1.36 -6.21 -44.41
N LEU A 480 1.02 -7.24 -43.64
CA LEU A 480 1.20 -7.26 -42.19
C LEU A 480 2.70 -7.28 -41.80
N PHE A 481 3.52 -8.03 -42.53
CA PHE A 481 4.96 -8.09 -42.31
C PHE A 481 5.62 -6.73 -42.57
N GLU A 482 5.31 -6.09 -43.69
CA GLU A 482 5.78 -4.73 -44.03
C GLU A 482 5.24 -3.66 -43.06
N ALA A 483 4.03 -3.85 -42.54
CA ALA A 483 3.47 -3.02 -41.47
C ALA A 483 4.15 -3.24 -40.11
N LYS A 484 5.12 -4.17 -40.00
CA LYS A 484 5.79 -4.59 -38.77
C LYS A 484 4.86 -5.22 -37.73
N LEU A 485 3.70 -5.73 -38.18
CA LEU A 485 2.74 -6.46 -37.35
C LEU A 485 3.08 -7.96 -37.38
N TYR A 486 4.32 -8.28 -36.98
CA TYR A 486 4.94 -9.58 -37.21
C TYR A 486 4.17 -10.76 -36.61
N LEU A 487 3.53 -10.60 -35.45
CA LEU A 487 2.75 -11.68 -34.83
C LEU A 487 1.57 -12.09 -35.72
N ARG A 488 0.84 -11.09 -36.23
CA ARG A 488 -0.30 -11.32 -37.12
C ARG A 488 0.16 -11.81 -38.48
N ALA A 489 1.30 -11.32 -38.97
CA ALA A 489 1.92 -11.83 -40.19
C ALA A 489 2.26 -13.32 -40.06
N GLY A 490 2.82 -13.75 -38.92
CA GLY A 490 3.10 -15.15 -38.64
C GLY A 490 1.86 -16.06 -38.71
N ASP A 491 0.75 -15.64 -38.11
CA ASP A 491 -0.54 -16.35 -38.21
C ASP A 491 -1.03 -16.49 -39.66
N ARG A 492 -0.89 -15.41 -40.46
CA ARG A 492 -1.29 -15.44 -41.88
C ARG A 492 -0.31 -16.23 -42.75
N TYR A 493 0.98 -16.28 -42.41
CA TYR A 493 1.92 -17.19 -43.07
C TYR A 493 1.63 -18.66 -42.72
N GLU A 494 1.22 -18.99 -41.49
CA GLU A 494 0.72 -20.34 -41.17
C GLU A 494 -0.52 -20.70 -42.00
N GLU A 495 -1.43 -19.75 -42.19
CA GLU A 495 -2.59 -19.93 -43.07
C GLU A 495 -2.15 -20.12 -44.52
N SER A 496 -1.16 -19.36 -44.99
CA SER A 496 -0.56 -19.52 -46.32
C SER A 496 -0.01 -20.93 -46.53
N VAL A 497 0.64 -21.55 -45.54
CA VAL A 497 1.10 -22.96 -45.62
C VAL A 497 -0.06 -23.91 -45.91
N ARG A 498 -1.26 -23.66 -45.36
CA ARG A 498 -2.45 -24.50 -45.60
C ARG A 498 -3.06 -24.26 -46.98
N VAL A 499 -3.18 -23.00 -47.40
CA VAL A 499 -3.85 -22.62 -48.66
C VAL A 499 -2.99 -22.93 -49.89
N VAL A 500 -1.65 -22.93 -49.75
CA VAL A 500 -0.72 -23.29 -50.84
C VAL A 500 -0.86 -24.76 -51.29
N GLY A 501 -1.41 -25.66 -50.46
CA GLY A 501 -1.55 -27.06 -50.81
C GLY A 501 -0.19 -27.74 -50.99
N ASP A 502 -0.05 -28.71 -51.91
CA ASP A 502 1.14 -29.58 -52.04
C ASP A 502 2.35 -29.03 -52.78
N ASP A 503 2.40 -27.72 -53.06
CA ASP A 503 3.56 -27.07 -53.69
C ASP A 503 4.78 -27.02 -52.72
N PRO A 504 5.88 -27.77 -52.96
CA PRO A 504 7.00 -27.85 -52.03
C PRO A 504 7.75 -26.53 -51.87
N LYS A 505 7.86 -25.72 -52.94
CA LYS A 505 8.56 -24.43 -52.90
C LYS A 505 7.75 -23.42 -52.10
N GLY A 506 6.45 -23.33 -52.37
CA GLY A 506 5.54 -22.47 -51.61
C GLY A 506 5.45 -22.87 -50.13
N LYS A 507 5.49 -24.18 -49.81
CA LYS A 507 5.54 -24.66 -48.42
C LYS A 507 6.83 -24.27 -47.71
N GLU A 508 8.00 -24.44 -48.37
CA GLU A 508 9.29 -24.08 -47.78
C GLU A 508 9.36 -22.57 -47.47
N GLU A 509 8.91 -21.73 -48.41
CA GLU A 509 8.90 -20.27 -48.25
C GLU A 509 7.92 -19.82 -47.16
N ALA A 510 6.69 -20.33 -47.15
CA ALA A 510 5.69 -19.97 -46.16
C ALA A 510 6.09 -20.41 -44.73
N LEU A 511 6.65 -21.62 -44.56
CA LEU A 511 7.15 -22.09 -43.27
C LEU A 511 8.32 -21.24 -42.76
N TYR A 512 9.25 -20.88 -43.65
CA TYR A 512 10.36 -20.03 -43.28
C TYR A 512 9.90 -18.61 -42.92
N ASN A 513 9.02 -18.00 -43.73
CA ASN A 513 8.48 -16.66 -43.47
C ASN A 513 7.65 -16.63 -42.17
N ALA A 514 6.91 -17.68 -41.85
CA ALA A 514 6.25 -17.84 -40.54
C ALA A 514 7.28 -17.84 -39.39
N CYS A 515 8.35 -18.63 -39.51
CA CYS A 515 9.42 -18.66 -38.49
C CYS A 515 10.09 -17.29 -38.33
N VAL A 516 10.37 -16.60 -39.44
CA VAL A 516 10.95 -15.25 -39.41
C VAL A 516 10.00 -14.27 -38.74
N ALA A 517 8.72 -14.25 -39.11
CA ALA A 517 7.73 -13.36 -38.50
C ALA A 517 7.60 -13.59 -36.98
N PHE A 518 7.54 -14.84 -36.52
CA PHE A 518 7.53 -15.12 -35.08
C PHE A 518 8.86 -14.77 -34.40
N ARG A 519 10.01 -14.96 -35.06
CA ARG A 519 11.31 -14.53 -34.54
C ARG A 519 11.38 -13.01 -34.38
N GLU A 520 10.97 -12.22 -35.39
CA GLU A 520 10.94 -10.76 -35.31
C GLU A 520 9.98 -10.26 -34.23
N THR A 521 8.87 -10.97 -34.02
CA THR A 521 7.97 -10.73 -32.87
C THR A 521 8.72 -10.88 -31.55
N LEU A 522 9.49 -11.96 -31.40
CA LEU A 522 10.23 -12.29 -30.18
C LEU A 522 11.49 -11.44 -29.96
N GLN A 523 11.88 -10.55 -30.87
CA GLN A 523 12.97 -9.59 -30.61
C GLN A 523 12.52 -8.41 -29.72
N ASN A 524 11.21 -8.11 -29.67
CA ASN A 524 10.67 -6.98 -28.92
C ASN A 524 9.70 -7.47 -27.81
N THR A 525 10.18 -8.37 -26.96
CA THR A 525 9.37 -9.05 -25.94
C THR A 525 8.72 -8.12 -24.90
N ASP A 526 9.29 -6.94 -24.68
CA ASP A 526 8.78 -5.94 -23.71
C ASP A 526 7.41 -5.36 -24.09
N LYS A 527 7.07 -5.38 -25.38
CA LYS A 527 5.82 -4.83 -25.90
C LYS A 527 4.72 -5.88 -26.06
N LEU A 528 5.03 -7.16 -25.80
CA LEU A 528 4.11 -8.28 -25.98
C LEU A 528 3.41 -8.65 -24.68
N SER A 529 2.12 -8.94 -24.76
CA SER A 529 1.42 -9.63 -23.68
C SER A 529 1.95 -11.06 -23.51
N ARG A 530 1.71 -11.65 -22.33
CA ARG A 530 2.08 -13.05 -22.05
C ARG A 530 1.50 -14.02 -23.08
N PHE A 531 0.25 -13.79 -23.50
CA PHE A 531 -0.41 -14.62 -24.52
C PHE A 531 0.29 -14.51 -25.88
N GLU A 532 0.60 -13.29 -26.32
CA GLU A 532 1.26 -13.05 -27.60
C GLU A 532 2.68 -13.62 -27.65
N ARG A 533 3.40 -13.55 -26.53
CA ARG A 533 4.73 -14.17 -26.40
C ARG A 533 4.67 -15.69 -26.53
N ILE A 534 3.75 -16.33 -25.82
CA ILE A 534 3.54 -17.79 -25.89
C ILE A 534 3.09 -18.19 -27.29
N TRP A 535 2.19 -17.41 -27.91
CA TRP A 535 1.75 -17.65 -29.27
C TRP A 535 2.94 -17.61 -30.24
N ALA A 536 3.76 -16.56 -30.20
CA ALA A 536 4.93 -16.46 -31.05
C ALA A 536 5.95 -17.59 -30.80
N GLN A 537 6.21 -17.95 -29.54
CA GLN A 537 7.10 -19.07 -29.19
C GLN A 537 6.57 -20.40 -29.76
N ASN A 538 5.30 -20.71 -29.54
CA ASN A 538 4.69 -21.95 -30.04
C ASN A 538 4.63 -21.97 -31.56
N GLY A 539 4.33 -20.84 -32.21
CA GLY A 539 4.38 -20.70 -33.66
C GLY A 539 5.78 -20.96 -34.19
N LEU A 540 6.81 -20.37 -33.58
CA LEU A 540 8.19 -20.60 -33.97
C LEU A 540 8.64 -22.05 -33.77
N ILE A 541 8.28 -22.67 -32.63
CA ILE A 541 8.60 -24.07 -32.34
C ILE A 541 7.91 -25.00 -33.33
N LYS A 542 6.59 -24.84 -33.52
CA LYS A 542 5.78 -25.68 -34.39
C LYS A 542 6.26 -25.63 -35.85
N ASN A 543 6.37 -24.42 -36.41
CA ASN A 543 6.78 -24.25 -37.81
C ASN A 543 8.27 -24.58 -37.99
N GLY A 544 9.11 -24.28 -36.99
CA GLY A 544 10.53 -24.61 -37.01
C GLY A 544 10.78 -26.11 -36.97
N LEU A 545 10.09 -26.87 -36.12
CA LEU A 545 10.17 -28.33 -36.09
C LEU A 545 9.69 -28.95 -37.40
N ALA A 546 8.55 -28.48 -37.93
CA ALA A 546 8.04 -28.92 -39.23
C ALA A 546 9.05 -28.62 -40.36
N TYR A 547 9.71 -27.46 -40.32
CA TYR A 547 10.75 -27.12 -41.28
C TYR A 547 11.97 -28.04 -41.16
N VAL A 548 12.46 -28.31 -39.94
CA VAL A 548 13.61 -29.19 -39.70
C VAL A 548 13.32 -30.63 -40.13
N GLU A 549 12.08 -31.10 -39.95
CA GLU A 549 11.63 -32.43 -40.36
C GLU A 549 11.50 -32.56 -41.88
N LEU A 550 10.88 -31.59 -42.54
CA LEU A 550 10.63 -31.61 -43.99
C LEU A 550 11.87 -31.24 -44.81
N PHE A 551 12.77 -30.42 -44.28
CA PHE A 551 13.93 -29.87 -44.99
C PHE A 551 15.24 -30.00 -44.19
N PRO A 552 15.65 -31.21 -43.76
CA PRO A 552 16.80 -31.42 -42.85
C PRO A 552 18.17 -31.02 -43.44
N GLY A 553 18.30 -31.00 -44.77
CA GLY A 553 19.51 -30.58 -45.48
C GLY A 553 19.65 -29.07 -45.70
N SER A 554 18.65 -28.27 -45.31
CA SER A 554 18.67 -26.82 -45.51
C SER A 554 19.73 -26.15 -44.63
N PRO A 555 20.50 -25.17 -45.15
CA PRO A 555 21.48 -24.41 -44.34
C PRO A 555 20.82 -23.62 -43.20
N LYS A 556 19.48 -23.44 -43.24
CA LYS A 556 18.70 -22.72 -42.22
C LYS A 556 18.44 -23.55 -40.95
N VAL A 557 18.69 -24.87 -40.97
CA VAL A 557 18.36 -25.79 -39.86
C VAL A 557 19.12 -25.46 -38.57
N ALA A 558 20.41 -25.12 -38.66
CA ALA A 558 21.21 -24.79 -37.48
C ALA A 558 20.67 -23.54 -36.75
N GLU A 559 20.27 -22.51 -37.50
CA GLU A 559 19.67 -21.30 -36.96
C GLU A 559 18.30 -21.60 -36.32
N LEU A 560 17.47 -22.41 -36.98
CA LEU A 560 16.16 -22.79 -36.46
C LEU A 560 16.26 -23.63 -35.19
N LYS A 561 17.18 -24.60 -35.09
CA LYS A 561 17.40 -25.37 -33.86
C LYS A 561 17.79 -24.48 -32.68
N LEU A 562 18.66 -23.49 -32.91
CA LEU A 562 19.03 -22.52 -31.88
C LEU A 562 17.82 -21.68 -31.43
N ASN A 563 17.01 -21.20 -32.39
CA ASN A 563 15.81 -20.41 -32.12
C ASN A 563 14.73 -21.23 -31.38
N ILE A 564 14.57 -22.52 -31.71
CA ILE A 564 13.69 -23.46 -31.01
C ILE A 564 14.17 -23.67 -29.57
N GLY A 565 15.45 -23.95 -29.36
CA GLY A 565 16.02 -24.14 -28.02
C GLY A 565 15.86 -22.90 -27.13
N ARG A 566 16.12 -21.70 -27.68
CA ARG A 566 15.86 -20.43 -26.99
C ARG A 566 14.38 -20.23 -26.66
N SER A 567 13.49 -20.60 -27.57
CA SER A 567 12.04 -20.51 -27.33
C SER A 567 11.59 -21.41 -26.19
N TYR A 568 12.09 -22.64 -26.10
CA TYR A 568 11.82 -23.52 -24.95
C TYR A 568 12.40 -22.98 -23.63
N TYR A 569 13.60 -22.42 -23.67
CA TYR A 569 14.24 -21.82 -22.49
C TYR A 569 13.44 -20.64 -21.96
N GLU A 570 13.04 -19.71 -22.84
CA GLU A 570 12.21 -18.54 -22.50
C GLU A 570 10.78 -18.92 -22.07
N ALA A 571 10.27 -20.06 -22.52
CA ALA A 571 8.99 -20.61 -22.07
C ALA A 571 9.09 -21.27 -20.67
N GLY A 572 10.29 -21.39 -20.10
CA GLY A 572 10.54 -22.10 -18.84
C GLY A 572 10.51 -23.62 -18.96
N GLU A 573 10.43 -24.15 -20.18
CA GLU A 573 10.51 -25.59 -20.46
C GLU A 573 11.97 -26.06 -20.50
N PHE A 574 12.66 -25.83 -19.38
CA PHE A 574 14.11 -25.96 -19.26
C PHE A 574 14.64 -27.34 -19.65
N GLU A 575 13.95 -28.43 -19.30
CA GLU A 575 14.38 -29.79 -19.67
C GLU A 575 14.39 -30.01 -21.20
N LYS A 576 13.37 -29.52 -21.92
CA LYS A 576 13.32 -29.61 -23.38
C LYS A 576 14.37 -28.70 -24.02
N ALA A 577 14.55 -27.50 -23.46
CA ALA A 577 15.60 -26.57 -23.90
C ALA A 577 16.99 -27.19 -23.75
N ILE A 578 17.30 -27.78 -22.59
CA ILE A 578 18.55 -28.49 -22.32
C ILE A 578 18.73 -29.65 -23.31
N GLY A 579 17.67 -30.40 -23.62
CA GLY A 579 17.70 -31.44 -24.65
C GLY A 579 18.12 -30.93 -26.04
N VAL A 580 17.44 -29.90 -26.54
CA VAL A 580 17.74 -29.27 -27.84
C VAL A 580 19.14 -28.65 -27.86
N PHE A 581 19.55 -28.00 -26.76
CA PHE A 581 20.87 -27.40 -26.61
C PHE A 581 21.99 -28.44 -26.52
N ASN A 582 21.76 -29.57 -25.85
CA ASN A 582 22.72 -30.67 -25.84
C ASN A 582 22.90 -31.27 -27.24
N GLU A 583 21.81 -31.48 -27.99
CA GLU A 583 21.87 -31.95 -29.39
C GLU A 583 22.62 -30.95 -30.29
N PHE A 584 22.41 -29.65 -30.06
CA PHE A 584 23.14 -28.60 -30.74
C PHE A 584 24.64 -28.65 -30.42
N LEU A 585 25.01 -28.80 -29.15
CA LEU A 585 26.41 -28.89 -28.71
C LEU A 585 27.08 -30.19 -29.13
N THR A 586 26.36 -31.29 -29.35
CA THR A 586 26.96 -32.52 -29.88
C THR A 586 27.21 -32.41 -31.37
N THR A 587 26.27 -31.85 -32.13
CA THR A 587 26.29 -31.78 -33.60
C THR A 587 27.12 -30.61 -34.13
N TYR A 588 27.11 -29.46 -33.43
CA TYR A 588 27.66 -28.19 -33.90
C TYR A 588 28.70 -27.58 -32.93
N LYS A 589 29.63 -28.40 -32.41
CA LYS A 589 30.67 -27.98 -31.45
C LYS A 589 31.51 -26.76 -31.88
N GLY A 590 31.75 -26.61 -33.18
CA GLY A 590 32.50 -25.49 -33.76
C GLY A 590 31.65 -24.27 -34.13
N HIS A 591 30.34 -24.27 -33.86
CA HIS A 591 29.48 -23.14 -34.18
C HIS A 591 29.78 -21.95 -33.28
N LYS A 592 29.68 -20.74 -33.84
CA LYS A 592 29.94 -19.47 -33.12
C LYS A 592 29.14 -19.32 -31.81
N ASP A 593 27.97 -19.95 -31.74
CA ASP A 593 27.04 -19.87 -30.61
C ASP A 593 27.22 -20.98 -29.55
N ALA A 594 28.15 -21.93 -29.74
CA ALA A 594 28.28 -23.09 -28.85
C ALA A 594 28.58 -22.71 -27.38
N MET A 595 29.45 -21.72 -27.13
CA MET A 595 29.69 -21.25 -25.75
C MET A 595 28.42 -20.63 -25.13
N SER A 596 27.66 -19.85 -25.91
CA SER A 596 26.41 -19.24 -25.43
C SER A 596 25.35 -20.28 -25.08
N VAL A 597 25.30 -21.38 -25.85
CA VAL A 597 24.40 -22.51 -25.58
C VAL A 597 24.79 -23.24 -24.30
N ALA A 598 26.09 -23.39 -24.02
CA ALA A 598 26.57 -23.96 -22.77
C ALA A 598 26.18 -23.10 -21.54
N ASP A 599 26.28 -21.77 -21.66
CA ASP A 599 25.83 -20.85 -20.62
C ASP A 599 24.31 -20.95 -20.38
N LEU A 600 23.50 -21.06 -21.44
CA LEU A 600 22.04 -21.25 -21.33
C LEU A 600 21.66 -22.56 -20.63
N ILE A 601 22.43 -23.64 -20.83
CA ILE A 601 22.22 -24.91 -20.10
C ILE A 601 22.47 -24.72 -18.60
N LEU A 602 23.57 -24.04 -18.23
CA LEU A 602 23.88 -23.80 -16.81
C LEU A 602 22.87 -22.86 -16.15
N ASP A 603 22.43 -21.83 -16.86
CA ASP A 603 21.38 -20.96 -16.36
C ASP A 603 20.05 -21.72 -16.19
N ALA A 604 19.70 -22.61 -17.13
CA ALA A 604 18.52 -23.46 -17.00
C ALA A 604 18.55 -24.35 -15.75
N TYR A 605 19.73 -24.87 -15.35
CA TYR A 605 19.87 -25.56 -14.06
C TYR A 605 19.76 -24.61 -12.86
N ALA A 606 20.29 -23.39 -12.98
CA ALA A 606 20.21 -22.36 -11.94
C ALA A 606 18.77 -21.90 -11.66
N GLN A 607 17.97 -21.67 -12.71
CA GLN A 607 16.55 -21.27 -12.61
C GLN A 607 15.70 -22.37 -11.97
N GLN A 608 16.04 -23.64 -12.20
CA GLN A 608 15.39 -24.78 -11.57
C GLN A 608 15.88 -25.06 -10.14
N GLN A 609 16.84 -24.27 -9.63
CA GLN A 609 17.49 -24.46 -8.32
C GLN A 609 18.15 -25.85 -8.14
N LYS A 610 18.50 -26.54 -9.23
CA LYS A 610 19.19 -27.83 -9.20
C LYS A 610 20.70 -27.61 -9.08
N PHE A 611 21.14 -27.10 -7.92
CA PHE A 611 22.52 -26.63 -7.70
C PHE A 611 23.56 -27.76 -7.76
N ASP A 612 23.16 -28.99 -7.44
CA ASP A 612 23.94 -30.21 -7.59
C ASP A 612 24.24 -30.52 -9.07
N GLN A 613 23.21 -30.50 -9.91
CA GLN A 613 23.31 -30.73 -11.35
C GLN A 613 24.06 -29.59 -12.04
N LEU A 614 23.83 -28.36 -11.59
CA LEU A 614 24.57 -27.18 -12.05
C LEU A 614 26.07 -27.33 -11.77
N ALA A 615 26.46 -27.66 -10.55
CA ALA A 615 27.87 -27.81 -10.17
C ALA A 615 28.56 -28.95 -10.95
N SER A 616 27.86 -30.07 -11.11
CA SER A 616 28.34 -31.21 -11.90
C SER A 616 28.53 -30.85 -13.38
N ARG A 617 27.49 -30.26 -14.00
CA ARG A 617 27.52 -29.89 -15.43
C ARG A 617 28.56 -28.82 -15.72
N ALA A 618 28.74 -27.85 -14.81
CA ALA A 618 29.77 -26.82 -14.96
C ALA A 618 31.17 -27.44 -14.97
N ARG A 619 31.45 -28.43 -14.11
CA ARG A 619 32.73 -29.17 -14.14
C ARG A 619 32.92 -29.97 -15.42
N GLU A 620 31.86 -30.62 -15.92
CA GLU A 620 31.93 -31.37 -17.18
C GLU A 620 32.24 -30.44 -18.37
N LEU A 621 31.55 -29.29 -18.45
CA LEU A 621 31.80 -28.30 -19.49
C LEU A 621 33.21 -27.71 -19.42
N ALA A 622 33.74 -27.50 -18.21
CA ALA A 622 35.12 -27.07 -17.99
C ALA A 622 36.14 -28.04 -18.60
N ASN A 623 35.82 -29.34 -18.61
CA ASN A 623 36.69 -30.41 -19.11
C ASN A 623 36.35 -30.88 -20.55
N SER A 624 35.37 -30.25 -21.20
CA SER A 624 34.82 -30.71 -22.50
C SER A 624 35.65 -30.31 -23.73
N GLY A 625 36.68 -29.47 -23.56
CA GLY A 625 37.42 -28.88 -24.68
C GLY A 625 36.69 -27.74 -25.41
N LEU A 626 35.54 -27.29 -24.89
CA LEU A 626 34.80 -26.12 -25.38
C LEU A 626 35.43 -24.81 -24.84
N GLY A 627 35.65 -23.84 -25.73
CA GLY A 627 36.13 -22.51 -25.35
C GLY A 627 37.62 -22.45 -24.96
N ASP A 628 38.01 -21.37 -24.27
CA ASP A 628 39.38 -21.08 -23.84
C ASP A 628 39.58 -21.26 -22.32
N GLU A 629 40.79 -20.96 -21.83
CA GLU A 629 41.12 -21.01 -20.40
C GLU A 629 40.22 -20.12 -19.54
N SER A 630 39.74 -19.01 -20.12
CA SER A 630 38.84 -18.09 -19.44
C SER A 630 37.47 -18.72 -19.22
N PHE A 631 36.95 -19.44 -20.23
CA PHE A 631 35.71 -20.20 -20.13
C PHE A 631 35.81 -21.28 -19.05
N ARG A 632 36.91 -22.05 -19.04
CA ARG A 632 37.16 -23.08 -18.02
C ARG A 632 37.11 -22.52 -16.59
N ARG A 633 37.82 -21.42 -16.33
CA ARG A 633 37.83 -20.78 -15.01
C ARG A 633 36.45 -20.27 -14.60
N ARG A 634 35.66 -19.72 -15.53
CA ARG A 634 34.28 -19.31 -15.25
C ARG A 634 33.41 -20.49 -14.85
N MET A 635 33.50 -21.62 -15.57
CA MET A 635 32.74 -22.83 -15.25
C MET A 635 33.07 -23.36 -13.85
N LEU A 636 34.36 -23.41 -13.46
CA LEU A 636 34.77 -23.82 -12.11
C LEU A 636 34.25 -22.87 -11.03
N SER A 637 34.33 -21.55 -11.24
CA SER A 637 33.77 -20.57 -10.30
C SER A 637 32.24 -20.70 -10.15
N THR A 638 31.54 -21.02 -11.24
CA THR A 638 30.09 -21.29 -11.22
C THR A 638 29.77 -22.54 -10.39
N ALA A 639 30.60 -23.59 -10.46
CA ALA A 639 30.44 -24.77 -9.62
C ALA A 639 30.59 -24.45 -8.12
N GLU A 640 31.64 -23.71 -7.74
CA GLU A 640 31.86 -23.29 -6.34
C GLU A 640 30.69 -22.48 -5.77
N LYS A 641 30.15 -21.54 -6.56
CA LYS A 641 28.99 -20.72 -6.15
C LYS A 641 27.73 -21.55 -5.95
N ALA A 642 27.51 -22.57 -6.78
CA ALA A 642 26.36 -23.46 -6.65
C ALA A 642 26.45 -24.33 -5.39
N GLU A 643 27.63 -24.84 -5.05
CA GLU A 643 27.87 -25.57 -3.80
C GLU A 643 27.61 -24.71 -2.55
N GLY A 644 28.03 -23.44 -2.59
CA GLY A 644 27.72 -22.49 -1.51
C GLY A 644 26.22 -22.24 -1.33
N ARG A 645 25.44 -22.23 -2.41
CA ARG A 645 23.96 -22.10 -2.36
C ARG A 645 23.30 -23.38 -1.84
N GLN A 646 23.82 -24.54 -2.19
CA GLN A 646 23.35 -25.83 -1.70
C GLN A 646 23.41 -25.91 -0.16
N ILE A 647 24.50 -25.46 0.46
CA ILE A 647 24.60 -25.38 1.93
C ILE A 647 23.53 -24.47 2.51
N GLY A 648 23.28 -23.32 1.87
CA GLY A 648 22.19 -22.41 2.22
C GLY A 648 20.81 -23.08 2.19
N GLU A 649 20.55 -23.92 1.18
CA GLU A 649 19.30 -24.67 1.04
C GLU A 649 19.17 -25.80 2.07
N VAL A 650 20.26 -26.49 2.42
CA VAL A 650 20.28 -27.47 3.51
C VAL A 650 19.92 -26.79 4.84
N ILE A 651 20.48 -25.60 5.11
CA ILE A 651 20.12 -24.80 6.30
C ILE A 651 18.62 -24.45 6.31
N LEU A 652 18.07 -24.03 5.16
CA LEU A 652 16.66 -23.67 5.02
C LEU A 652 15.72 -24.87 5.16
N THR A 653 16.00 -26.00 4.50
CA THR A 653 15.17 -27.20 4.55
C THR A 653 15.18 -27.83 5.95
N ALA A 654 16.33 -27.86 6.61
CA ALA A 654 16.46 -28.34 7.99
C ALA A 654 15.72 -27.45 9.01
N SER A 655 15.53 -26.16 8.72
CA SER A 655 14.74 -25.24 9.56
C SER A 655 13.22 -25.47 9.45
N VAL A 656 12.75 -26.04 8.34
CA VAL A 656 11.32 -26.26 8.04
C VAL A 656 10.85 -27.64 8.52
N ASN A 657 11.67 -28.68 8.41
CA ASN A 657 11.32 -30.04 8.83
C ASN A 657 11.61 -30.26 10.33
N LYS A 658 10.77 -29.71 11.22
CA LYS A 658 10.73 -30.07 12.66
C LYS A 658 10.15 -31.47 12.94
N THR A 659 10.36 -32.44 12.06
CA THR A 659 9.80 -33.79 12.20
C THR A 659 10.90 -34.83 12.43
N SER A 660 11.00 -35.25 13.69
CA SER A 660 11.41 -36.57 14.19
C SER A 660 12.80 -37.15 13.86
N GLN A 661 13.68 -36.51 13.08
CA GLN A 661 15.07 -36.98 12.92
C GLN A 661 16.10 -35.84 12.97
N GLY A 662 16.46 -35.41 14.19
CA GLY A 662 17.59 -34.51 14.43
C GLY A 662 17.26 -33.01 14.29
N SER A 663 18.11 -32.18 14.87
CA SER A 663 18.08 -30.73 14.72
C SER A 663 18.75 -30.30 13.41
N ALA A 664 18.48 -29.08 12.94
CA ALA A 664 19.18 -28.53 11.78
C ALA A 664 20.71 -28.50 11.95
N GLY A 665 21.19 -28.35 13.18
CA GLY A 665 22.63 -28.48 13.48
C GLY A 665 23.17 -29.87 13.21
N ASP A 666 22.37 -30.94 13.42
CA ASP A 666 22.81 -32.33 13.19
C ASP A 666 22.99 -32.62 11.70
N GLU A 667 22.12 -32.10 10.82
CA GLU A 667 22.23 -32.27 9.37
C GLU A 667 23.43 -31.50 8.80
N ILE A 668 23.62 -30.25 9.24
CA ILE A 668 24.78 -29.44 8.83
C ILE A 668 26.08 -30.08 9.34
N ARG A 669 26.08 -30.64 10.56
CA ARG A 669 27.24 -31.38 11.09
C ARG A 669 27.51 -32.67 10.31
N LYS A 670 26.48 -33.40 9.85
CA LYS A 670 26.64 -34.57 8.96
C LYS A 670 27.25 -34.16 7.62
N TYR A 671 26.79 -33.06 7.03
CA TYR A 671 27.38 -32.52 5.81
C TYR A 671 28.87 -32.22 6.00
N TRP A 672 29.23 -31.53 7.09
CA TRP A 672 30.63 -31.29 7.45
C TRP A 672 31.41 -32.61 7.60
N ALA A 673 30.87 -33.59 8.32
CA ALA A 673 31.55 -34.86 8.57
C ALA A 673 31.86 -35.63 7.27
N ASN A 674 31.00 -35.52 6.26
CA ASN A 674 31.14 -36.18 4.97
C ASN A 674 31.98 -35.38 3.95
N ASN A 675 32.24 -34.10 4.20
CA ASN A 675 32.90 -33.19 3.25
C ASN A 675 34.05 -32.41 3.89
N LYS A 676 34.87 -33.06 4.73
CA LYS A 676 35.94 -32.39 5.51
C LYS A 676 36.98 -31.66 4.64
N ASP A 677 37.23 -32.16 3.43
CA ASP A 677 38.17 -31.58 2.47
C ASP A 677 37.56 -30.44 1.64
N SER A 678 36.25 -30.22 1.76
CA SER A 678 35.58 -29.12 1.06
C SER A 678 36.06 -27.77 1.61
N PRO A 679 36.31 -26.77 0.75
CA PRO A 679 36.51 -25.39 1.18
C PRO A 679 35.39 -24.85 2.08
N MET A 680 34.21 -25.47 2.06
CA MET A 680 33.05 -25.09 2.87
C MET A 680 32.95 -25.81 4.23
N ALA A 681 33.83 -26.76 4.53
CA ALA A 681 33.78 -27.55 5.77
C ALA A 681 33.83 -26.67 7.03
N GLU A 682 34.78 -25.72 7.09
CA GLU A 682 34.91 -24.78 8.22
C GLU A 682 33.61 -24.02 8.47
N ARG A 683 33.01 -23.46 7.39
CA ARG A 683 31.77 -22.70 7.47
C ARG A 683 30.59 -23.58 7.88
N ALA A 684 30.54 -24.83 7.43
CA ALA A 684 29.49 -25.78 7.82
C ALA A 684 29.55 -26.08 9.33
N LEU A 685 30.72 -26.39 9.89
CA LEU A 685 30.85 -26.67 11.32
C LEU A 685 30.52 -25.44 12.18
N TYR A 686 30.96 -24.24 11.78
CA TYR A 686 30.58 -23.00 12.45
C TYR A 686 29.07 -22.75 12.40
N THR A 687 28.44 -22.99 11.25
CA THR A 687 26.98 -22.82 11.11
C THR A 687 26.22 -23.81 11.99
N ALA A 688 26.69 -25.07 12.10
CA ALA A 688 26.12 -26.03 13.04
C ALA A 688 26.22 -25.54 14.50
N PHE A 689 27.38 -24.97 14.89
CA PHE A 689 27.56 -24.37 16.21
C PHE A 689 26.55 -23.23 16.49
N VAL A 690 26.37 -22.31 15.54
CA VAL A 690 25.39 -21.22 15.66
C VAL A 690 23.97 -21.77 15.75
N GLN A 691 23.63 -22.80 14.98
CA GLN A 691 22.31 -23.41 15.00
C GLN A 691 22.00 -24.05 16.35
N TYR A 692 22.96 -24.75 16.97
CA TYR A 692 22.79 -25.29 18.32
C TYR A 692 22.62 -24.20 19.38
N LYS A 693 23.37 -23.10 19.24
CA LYS A 693 23.23 -21.91 20.09
C LYS A 693 21.83 -21.32 20.02
N GLU A 694 21.31 -21.11 18.81
CA GLU A 694 19.98 -20.54 18.58
C GLU A 694 18.86 -21.49 19.00
N SER A 695 19.02 -22.80 18.77
CA SER A 695 18.07 -23.82 19.23
C SER A 695 18.13 -24.07 20.74
N ARG A 696 19.01 -23.38 21.47
CA ARG A 696 19.26 -23.56 22.91
C ARG A 696 19.64 -25.00 23.26
N ASP A 697 20.27 -25.72 22.32
CA ASP A 697 20.88 -27.02 22.57
C ASP A 697 22.31 -26.77 23.03
N TYR A 698 22.42 -26.32 24.28
CA TYR A 698 23.66 -25.81 24.84
C TYR A 698 24.71 -26.92 25.08
N ASP A 699 24.28 -28.17 25.30
CA ASP A 699 25.18 -29.33 25.34
C ASP A 699 25.90 -29.51 24.00
N LYS A 700 25.14 -29.54 22.90
CA LYS A 700 25.73 -29.61 21.55
C LYS A 700 26.48 -28.35 21.16
N THR A 701 26.11 -27.19 21.71
CA THR A 701 26.85 -25.93 21.55
C THR A 701 28.24 -26.05 22.16
N PHE A 702 28.37 -26.57 23.38
CA PHE A 702 29.68 -26.85 24.00
C PHE A 702 30.47 -27.89 23.23
N GLU A 703 29.85 -29.01 22.83
CA GLU A 703 30.50 -30.08 22.05
C GLU A 703 31.05 -29.54 20.73
N THR A 704 30.18 -28.91 19.92
CA THR A 704 30.52 -28.42 18.58
C THR A 704 31.49 -27.24 18.66
N GLY A 705 31.35 -26.37 19.66
CA GLY A 705 32.27 -25.25 19.87
C GLY A 705 33.68 -25.71 20.22
N ASN A 706 33.83 -26.66 21.16
CA ASN A 706 35.14 -27.24 21.48
C ASN A 706 35.71 -28.05 20.31
N GLN A 707 34.87 -28.76 19.56
CA GLN A 707 35.28 -29.45 18.33
C GLN A 707 35.78 -28.46 17.26
N PHE A 708 35.11 -27.31 17.11
CA PHE A 708 35.52 -26.24 16.20
C PHE A 708 36.88 -25.66 16.60
N ILE A 709 37.08 -25.39 17.91
CA ILE A 709 38.35 -24.88 18.45
C ILE A 709 39.52 -25.83 18.13
N GLY A 710 39.28 -27.15 18.19
CA GLY A 710 40.27 -28.17 17.87
C GLY A 710 40.51 -28.36 16.37
N ALA A 711 39.45 -28.37 15.56
CA ALA A 711 39.53 -28.62 14.12
C ALA A 711 40.07 -27.43 13.32
N TYR A 712 39.77 -26.20 13.76
CA TYR A 712 40.08 -24.98 13.03
C TYR A 712 40.78 -23.94 13.94
N PRO A 713 42.01 -24.20 14.40
CA PRO A 713 42.70 -23.37 15.40
C PRO A 713 43.05 -21.95 14.93
N ASN A 714 43.01 -21.68 13.62
CA ASN A 714 43.30 -20.38 13.01
C ASN A 714 42.06 -19.72 12.39
N SER A 715 40.86 -20.20 12.69
CA SER A 715 39.63 -19.67 12.10
C SER A 715 39.29 -18.26 12.59
N GLN A 716 38.75 -17.43 11.69
CA GLN A 716 38.20 -16.11 12.02
C GLN A 716 36.97 -16.17 12.95
N TYR A 717 36.28 -17.32 13.03
CA TYR A 717 35.07 -17.47 13.85
C TYR A 717 35.34 -17.76 15.33
N LEU A 718 36.60 -18.01 15.69
CA LEU A 718 36.99 -18.41 17.04
C LEU A 718 36.62 -17.38 18.11
N GLY A 719 36.66 -16.07 17.79
CA GLY A 719 36.23 -15.03 18.73
C GLY A 719 34.78 -15.22 19.19
N ASP A 720 33.85 -15.42 18.25
CA ASP A 720 32.44 -15.68 18.58
C ASP A 720 32.25 -16.99 19.36
N VAL A 721 33.00 -18.05 18.99
CA VAL A 721 32.96 -19.34 19.69
C VAL A 721 33.40 -19.19 21.14
N PHE A 722 34.59 -18.63 21.41
CA PHE A 722 35.10 -18.44 22.77
C PHE A 722 34.19 -17.53 23.61
N GLY A 723 33.73 -16.41 23.05
CA GLY A 723 32.82 -15.49 23.74
C GLY A 723 31.49 -16.14 24.12
N THR A 724 30.90 -16.92 23.21
CA THR A 724 29.67 -17.68 23.47
C THR A 724 29.87 -18.72 24.57
N LEU A 725 30.94 -19.53 24.48
CA LEU A 725 31.22 -20.57 25.47
C LEU A 725 31.52 -19.99 26.86
N ALA A 726 32.26 -18.88 26.93
CA ALA A 726 32.52 -18.16 28.18
C ALA A 726 31.23 -17.62 28.84
N SER A 727 30.37 -17.00 28.04
CA SER A 727 29.07 -16.50 28.51
C SER A 727 28.20 -17.63 29.04
N LEU A 728 28.11 -18.74 28.30
CA LEU A 728 27.32 -19.90 28.68
C LEU A 728 27.86 -20.60 29.93
N ALA A 729 29.19 -20.69 30.07
CA ALA A 729 29.82 -21.23 31.29
C ALA A 729 29.52 -20.37 32.51
N THR A 730 29.61 -19.03 32.38
CA THR A 730 29.19 -18.09 33.43
C THR A 730 27.71 -18.28 33.76
N GLN A 731 26.88 -18.47 32.73
CA GLN A 731 25.45 -18.71 32.86
C GLN A 731 25.07 -20.11 33.38
N THR A 732 26.02 -21.01 33.58
CA THR A 732 25.74 -22.33 34.17
C THR A 732 26.49 -22.53 35.48
N GLY A 733 27.06 -21.46 36.04
CA GLY A 733 27.78 -21.48 37.32
C GLY A 733 29.17 -22.14 37.25
N ASP A 734 29.70 -22.38 36.04
CA ASP A 734 31.05 -22.91 35.83
C ASP A 734 32.03 -21.76 35.62
N PHE A 735 32.24 -21.01 36.70
CA PHE A 735 33.04 -19.78 36.70
C PHE A 735 34.50 -20.08 36.33
N GLU A 736 35.04 -21.23 36.74
CA GLU A 736 36.38 -21.66 36.39
C GLU A 736 36.51 -21.85 34.87
N LYS A 737 35.63 -22.63 34.21
CA LYS A 737 35.68 -22.76 32.74
C LYS A 737 35.41 -21.44 32.02
N ALA A 738 34.53 -20.60 32.55
CA ALA A 738 34.29 -19.28 31.98
C ALA A 738 35.58 -18.45 31.93
N THR A 739 36.36 -18.43 33.02
CA THR A 739 37.64 -17.70 33.05
C THR A 739 38.65 -18.28 32.07
N VAL A 740 38.70 -19.61 31.90
CA VAL A 740 39.57 -20.26 30.91
C VAL A 740 39.23 -19.81 29.50
N TYR A 741 37.96 -19.83 29.10
CA TYR A 741 37.56 -19.39 27.76
C TYR A 741 37.84 -17.90 27.51
N LEU A 742 37.64 -17.04 28.51
CA LEU A 742 37.94 -15.60 28.43
C LEU A 742 39.44 -15.33 28.30
N GLU A 743 40.28 -16.08 29.03
CA GLU A 743 41.74 -15.97 28.95
C GLU A 743 42.28 -16.51 27.63
N GLU A 744 41.76 -17.63 27.14
CA GLU A 744 42.12 -18.18 25.82
C GLU A 744 41.72 -17.26 24.66
N TYR A 745 40.56 -16.59 24.77
CA TYR A 745 40.18 -15.51 23.85
C TYR A 745 41.28 -14.45 23.79
N TYR A 746 41.72 -13.94 24.94
CA TYR A 746 42.74 -12.89 25.00
C TYR A 746 44.09 -13.35 24.43
N LYS A 747 44.51 -14.58 24.73
CA LYS A 747 45.77 -15.14 24.21
C LYS A 747 45.78 -15.24 22.68
N ARG A 748 44.66 -15.62 22.07
CA ARG A 748 44.56 -15.79 20.61
C ARG A 748 44.30 -14.49 19.86
N PHE A 749 43.55 -13.57 20.46
CA PHE A 749 43.15 -12.30 19.83
C PHE A 749 43.66 -11.06 20.60
N PRO A 750 44.95 -10.96 20.96
CA PRO A 750 45.43 -9.91 21.86
C PRO A 750 45.33 -8.49 21.27
N SER A 751 45.19 -8.37 19.96
CA SER A 751 45.03 -7.10 19.25
C SER A 751 43.58 -6.62 19.14
N GLU A 752 42.59 -7.49 19.42
CA GLU A 752 41.19 -7.11 19.32
C GLU A 752 40.75 -6.20 20.48
N PRO A 753 39.97 -5.13 20.21
CA PRO A 753 39.47 -4.25 21.28
C PRO A 753 38.65 -4.98 22.37
N SER A 754 37.96 -6.06 22.00
CA SER A 754 37.18 -6.90 22.91
C SER A 754 38.04 -7.75 23.84
N ALA A 755 39.27 -8.11 23.43
CA ALA A 755 40.12 -9.02 24.20
C ALA A 755 40.47 -8.48 25.59
N GLN A 756 40.72 -7.16 25.69
CA GLN A 756 40.97 -6.51 26.98
C GLN A 756 39.76 -6.60 27.92
N LYS A 757 38.55 -6.50 27.37
CA LYS A 757 37.30 -6.65 28.14
C LYS A 757 37.12 -8.10 28.62
N MET A 758 37.43 -9.08 27.78
CA MET A 758 37.34 -10.50 28.14
C MET A 758 38.29 -10.84 29.29
N LEU A 759 39.55 -10.41 29.21
CA LEU A 759 40.52 -10.61 30.29
C LEU A 759 40.13 -9.85 31.57
N ALA A 760 39.56 -8.64 31.43
CA ALA A 760 39.07 -7.89 32.58
C ALA A 760 37.91 -8.60 33.27
N GLN A 761 36.98 -9.18 32.50
CA GLN A 761 35.88 -9.97 33.02
C GLN A 761 36.40 -11.24 33.72
N ALA A 762 37.41 -11.92 33.17
CA ALA A 762 38.06 -13.05 33.83
C ALA A 762 38.66 -12.62 35.18
N GLY A 763 39.37 -11.49 35.23
CA GLY A 763 39.93 -10.95 36.47
C GLY A 763 38.87 -10.60 37.51
N VAL A 764 37.73 -10.05 37.10
CA VAL A 764 36.59 -9.77 37.99
C VAL A 764 36.01 -11.07 38.55
N ILE A 765 35.73 -12.06 37.70
CA ILE A 765 35.18 -13.35 38.14
C ILE A 765 36.15 -14.03 39.10
N LYS A 766 37.45 -14.07 38.77
CA LYS A 766 38.51 -14.63 39.64
C LYS A 766 38.55 -13.97 41.01
N ARG A 767 38.49 -12.63 41.07
CA ARG A 767 38.43 -11.89 42.34
C ARG A 767 37.20 -12.28 43.15
N LEU A 768 36.04 -12.37 42.50
CA LEU A 768 34.77 -12.65 43.15
C LEU A 768 34.68 -14.09 43.66
N ILE A 769 35.32 -15.07 43.01
CA ILE A 769 35.40 -16.46 43.50
C ILE A 769 36.54 -16.70 44.51
N GLY A 770 37.31 -15.66 44.87
CA GLY A 770 38.41 -15.74 45.85
C GLY A 770 39.79 -16.05 45.25
N ASP A 771 39.92 -16.20 43.93
CA ASP A 771 41.22 -16.28 43.24
C ASP A 771 41.85 -14.89 43.08
N HIS A 772 42.24 -14.30 44.21
CA HIS A 772 42.85 -12.97 44.26
C HIS A 772 44.17 -12.90 43.47
N ARG A 773 44.96 -13.98 43.47
CA ARG A 773 46.22 -14.05 42.72
C ARG A 773 45.98 -14.06 41.22
N GLY A 774 45.07 -14.90 40.73
CA GLY A 774 44.71 -14.93 39.31
C GLY A 774 44.07 -13.62 38.84
N ALA A 775 43.25 -12.98 39.67
CA ALA A 775 42.70 -11.66 39.38
C ALA A 775 43.80 -10.58 39.23
N ILE A 776 44.77 -10.56 40.15
CA ILE A 776 45.94 -9.68 40.09
C ILE A 776 46.70 -9.91 38.78
N LEU A 777 47.00 -11.16 38.41
CA LEU A 777 47.71 -11.46 37.17
C LEU A 777 46.96 -10.97 35.93
N ALA A 778 45.65 -11.20 35.85
CA ALA A 778 44.81 -10.75 34.74
C ALA A 778 44.80 -9.21 34.62
N PHE A 779 44.63 -8.49 35.73
CA PHE A 779 44.64 -7.02 35.70
C PHE A 779 46.05 -6.44 35.48
N GLN A 780 47.11 -7.07 36.00
CA GLN A 780 48.50 -6.65 35.75
C GLN A 780 48.85 -6.71 34.28
N GLU A 781 48.45 -7.77 33.59
CA GLU A 781 48.62 -7.92 32.15
C GLU A 781 47.91 -6.78 31.39
N LEU A 782 46.70 -6.39 31.82
CA LEU A 782 45.97 -5.25 31.26
C LEU A 782 46.61 -3.90 31.58
N VAL A 783 47.21 -3.72 32.75
CA VAL A 783 47.99 -2.52 33.10
C VAL A 783 49.25 -2.43 32.24
N ALA A 784 49.93 -3.55 32.01
CA ALA A 784 51.18 -3.59 31.23
C ALA A 784 50.95 -3.36 29.73
N ARG A 785 49.88 -3.93 29.15
CA ARG A 785 49.61 -3.88 27.70
C ARG A 785 48.48 -2.93 27.29
N GLY A 786 47.78 -2.33 28.25
CA GLY A 786 46.73 -1.36 27.98
C GLY A 786 47.26 -0.17 27.19
N ARG A 787 46.53 0.24 26.14
CA ARG A 787 46.93 1.39 25.30
C ARG A 787 46.58 2.71 25.98
N ASP A 788 45.42 2.76 26.62
CA ASP A 788 44.90 3.95 27.29
C ASP A 788 45.42 4.07 28.73
N ARG A 789 45.79 5.29 29.14
CA ARG A 789 46.31 5.57 30.49
C ARG A 789 45.19 5.51 31.54
N ASN A 790 43.98 5.93 31.19
CA ASN A 790 42.84 5.90 32.10
C ASN A 790 42.34 4.47 32.33
N ALA A 791 42.22 3.66 31.28
CA ALA A 791 41.90 2.24 31.40
C ALA A 791 42.94 1.47 32.24
N ARG A 792 44.23 1.74 32.06
CA ARG A 792 45.28 1.17 32.92
C ARG A 792 45.11 1.57 34.39
N SER A 793 44.74 2.82 34.66
CA SER A 793 44.43 3.29 36.01
C SER A 793 43.23 2.54 36.61
N ASP A 794 42.16 2.34 35.83
CA ASP A 794 40.98 1.57 36.27
C ASP A 794 41.34 0.11 36.61
N TYR A 795 42.14 -0.55 35.78
CA TYR A 795 42.61 -1.91 36.06
C TYR A 795 43.52 -1.98 37.30
N ALA A 796 44.40 -1.01 37.50
CA ALA A 796 45.21 -0.92 38.71
C ALA A 796 44.35 -0.70 39.97
N SER A 797 43.28 0.10 39.86
CA SER A 797 42.32 0.30 40.95
C SER A 797 41.60 -1.01 41.32
N LYS A 798 41.20 -1.82 40.33
CA LYS A 798 40.54 -3.13 40.54
C LYS A 798 41.41 -4.17 41.25
N MET A 799 42.74 -3.97 41.28
CA MET A 799 43.67 -4.84 42.01
C MET A 799 43.75 -4.52 43.50
N LEU A 800 43.40 -3.30 43.92
CA LEU A 800 43.61 -2.83 45.30
C LEU A 800 42.92 -3.71 46.33
N ALA A 801 41.66 -4.10 46.08
CA ALA A 801 40.93 -5.00 46.97
C ALA A 801 41.57 -6.39 47.07
N SER A 802 42.08 -6.94 45.95
CA SER A 802 42.79 -8.22 45.98
C SER A 802 44.11 -8.16 46.74
N TYR A 803 44.83 -7.03 46.67
CA TYR A 803 46.03 -6.83 47.48
C TYR A 803 45.71 -6.70 48.97
N GLU A 804 44.61 -6.03 49.32
CA GLU A 804 44.13 -5.93 50.70
C GLU A 804 43.78 -7.31 51.26
N SER A 805 43.01 -8.11 50.52
CA SER A 805 42.67 -9.49 50.92
C SER A 805 43.90 -10.37 51.11
N LEU A 806 44.96 -10.17 50.33
CA LEU A 806 46.23 -10.91 50.44
C LEU A 806 47.22 -10.30 51.44
N SER A 807 46.91 -9.15 52.05
CA SER A 807 47.84 -8.37 52.88
C SER A 807 49.17 -8.03 52.18
N ASP A 808 49.16 -7.86 50.85
CA ASP A 808 50.33 -7.45 50.06
C ASP A 808 50.39 -5.92 50.00
N TRP A 809 50.93 -5.33 51.06
CA TRP A 809 51.02 -3.87 51.24
C TRP A 809 51.95 -3.20 50.22
N GLU A 810 52.99 -3.88 49.76
CA GLU A 810 53.89 -3.32 48.74
C GLU A 810 53.22 -3.29 47.37
N GLY A 811 52.55 -4.37 46.98
CA GLY A 811 51.74 -4.44 45.77
C GLY A 811 50.64 -3.38 45.77
N MET A 812 49.92 -3.27 46.89
CA MET A 812 48.92 -2.24 47.12
C MET A 812 49.49 -0.83 46.95
N GLN A 813 50.63 -0.53 47.57
CA GLN A 813 51.25 0.78 47.50
C GLN A 813 51.67 1.15 46.07
N ARG A 814 52.23 0.19 45.31
CA ARG A 814 52.60 0.39 43.90
C ARG A 814 51.38 0.68 43.04
N ALA A 815 50.32 -0.13 43.17
CA ALA A 815 49.09 0.05 42.42
C ALA A 815 48.40 1.39 42.76
N ALA A 816 48.28 1.73 44.04
CA ALA A 816 47.66 2.97 44.48
C ALA A 816 48.44 4.22 44.01
N LYS A 817 49.78 4.22 44.06
CA LYS A 817 50.61 5.29 43.49
C LYS A 817 50.41 5.43 41.98
N TYR A 818 50.27 4.32 41.26
CA TYR A 818 49.99 4.36 39.83
C TYR A 818 48.62 4.98 39.55
N VAL A 819 47.56 4.58 40.27
CA VAL A 819 46.23 5.18 40.16
C VAL A 819 46.29 6.69 40.40
N LEU A 820 46.94 7.14 41.47
CA LEU A 820 47.07 8.56 41.79
C LEU A 820 47.92 9.36 40.80
N SER A 821 48.81 8.70 40.05
CA SER A 821 49.55 9.36 38.97
C SER A 821 48.66 9.72 37.77
N VAL A 822 47.48 9.12 37.67
CA VAL A 822 46.50 9.36 36.61
C VAL A 822 45.31 10.16 37.15
N ASP A 823 44.78 9.74 38.29
CA ASP A 823 43.69 10.40 39.01
C ASP A 823 44.12 10.77 40.44
N PRO A 824 44.68 11.99 40.64
CA PRO A 824 45.13 12.45 41.96
C PRO A 824 44.02 12.58 43.00
N LYS A 825 42.75 12.56 42.59
CA LYS A 825 41.57 12.66 43.46
C LYS A 825 40.93 11.30 43.74
N ASN A 826 41.61 10.20 43.41
CA ASN A 826 41.06 8.87 43.67
C ASN A 826 41.04 8.56 45.18
N VAL A 827 39.83 8.54 45.77
CA VAL A 827 39.62 8.35 47.22
C VAL A 827 40.17 7.02 47.69
N LYS A 828 39.82 5.93 46.99
CA LYS A 828 40.23 4.56 47.31
C LYS A 828 41.74 4.39 47.28
N ALA A 829 42.42 4.96 46.30
CA ALA A 829 43.88 4.88 46.22
C ALA A 829 44.57 5.60 47.40
N HIS A 830 44.09 6.79 47.80
CA HIS A 830 44.60 7.49 49.00
C HIS A 830 44.34 6.67 50.28
N LEU A 831 43.15 6.11 50.43
CA LEU A 831 42.80 5.23 51.55
C LEU A 831 43.76 4.03 51.63
N MET A 832 44.00 3.35 50.50
CA MET A 832 44.89 2.18 50.43
C MET A 832 46.36 2.53 50.70
N LEU A 833 46.83 3.73 50.32
CA LEU A 833 48.14 4.23 50.72
C LEU A 833 48.23 4.49 52.22
N GLY A 834 47.17 5.04 52.83
CA GLY A 834 47.08 5.25 54.27
C GLY A 834 47.17 3.92 55.03
N LEU A 835 46.39 2.92 54.62
CA LEU A 835 46.45 1.56 55.16
C LEU A 835 47.84 0.93 55.01
N SER A 836 48.46 1.05 53.83
CA SER A 836 49.80 0.53 53.59
C SER A 836 50.86 1.20 54.48
N ALA A 837 50.78 2.53 54.66
CA ALA A 837 51.67 3.29 55.53
C ALA A 837 51.49 2.95 57.01
N GLU A 838 50.24 2.76 57.44
CA GLU A 838 49.90 2.37 58.81
C GLU A 838 50.47 0.98 59.14
N LYS A 839 50.27 0.00 58.25
CA LYS A 839 50.83 -1.35 58.40
C LYS A 839 52.36 -1.38 58.38
N SER A 840 52.97 -0.40 57.72
CA SER A 840 54.43 -0.18 57.72
C SER A 840 54.93 0.58 58.97
N GLY A 841 54.04 0.94 59.90
CA GLY A 841 54.37 1.62 61.16
C GLY A 841 54.50 3.14 61.08
N ASN A 842 54.32 3.75 59.90
CA ASN A 842 54.41 5.19 59.71
C ASN A 842 53.03 5.86 59.90
N LEU A 843 52.65 6.06 61.17
CA LEU A 843 51.34 6.59 61.55
C LEU A 843 51.10 8.04 61.09
N GLU A 844 52.16 8.85 61.00
CA GLU A 844 52.06 10.23 60.52
C GLU A 844 51.72 10.27 59.02
N ALA A 845 52.45 9.50 58.21
CA ALA A 845 52.16 9.39 56.78
C ALA A 845 50.77 8.77 56.54
N ALA A 846 50.38 7.77 57.34
CA ALA A 846 49.04 7.17 57.26
C ALA A 846 47.94 8.22 57.47
N THR A 847 48.06 9.02 58.53
CA THR A 847 47.11 10.10 58.85
C THR A 847 47.01 11.12 57.71
N GLN A 848 48.14 11.49 57.11
CA GLN A 848 48.15 12.41 55.95
C GLN A 848 47.42 11.83 54.74
N TYR A 849 47.64 10.56 54.40
CA TYR A 849 46.95 9.91 53.28
C TYR A 849 45.45 9.75 53.54
N PHE A 850 45.04 9.41 54.77
CA PHE A 850 43.63 9.35 55.13
C PHE A 850 42.95 10.73 55.02
N GLN A 851 43.61 11.80 55.45
CA GLN A 851 43.12 13.16 55.25
C GLN A 851 43.03 13.52 53.76
N GLN A 852 43.96 13.05 52.93
CA GLN A 852 43.89 13.23 51.48
C GLN A 852 42.69 12.49 50.88
N ALA A 853 42.40 11.27 51.33
CA ALA A 853 41.20 10.53 50.92
C ALA A 853 39.91 11.31 51.25
N MET A 854 39.78 11.82 52.48
CA MET A 854 38.63 12.64 52.89
C MET A 854 38.49 13.92 52.05
N ARG A 855 39.60 14.64 51.81
CA ARG A 855 39.60 15.85 50.98
C ARG A 855 39.25 15.56 49.53
N ALA A 856 39.72 14.43 49.00
CA ALA A 856 39.44 13.99 47.65
C ALA A 856 37.96 13.66 47.46
N ALA A 857 37.32 13.03 48.46
CA ALA A 857 35.90 12.74 48.45
C ALA A 857 35.03 14.00 48.58
N GLY A 858 35.41 14.95 49.44
CA GLY A 858 34.63 16.18 49.64
C GLY A 858 33.17 15.91 50.01
N ARG A 859 32.21 16.51 49.28
CA ARG A 859 30.77 16.21 49.37
C ARG A 859 30.33 15.27 48.23
N SER A 860 31.08 14.20 47.97
CA SER A 860 30.73 13.25 46.92
C SER A 860 29.34 12.66 47.16
N SER A 861 28.54 12.58 46.10
CA SER A 861 27.27 11.86 46.10
C SER A 861 27.44 10.36 45.77
N ASN A 862 28.67 9.92 45.51
CA ASN A 862 28.98 8.52 45.27
C ASN A 862 29.06 7.79 46.62
N ASP A 863 28.18 6.80 46.82
CA ASP A 863 28.11 6.06 48.07
C ASP A 863 29.40 5.31 48.41
N GLU A 864 30.10 4.74 47.41
CA GLU A 864 31.36 4.02 47.64
C GLU A 864 32.47 4.98 48.08
N GLU A 865 32.60 6.14 47.42
CA GLU A 865 33.59 7.16 47.80
C GLU A 865 33.29 7.76 49.18
N ALA A 866 32.02 7.95 49.51
CA ALA A 866 31.60 8.44 50.81
C ALA A 866 31.86 7.40 51.92
N ASP A 867 31.71 6.10 51.65
CA ASP A 867 32.09 5.05 52.59
C ASP A 867 33.60 4.93 52.76
N ASP A 868 34.37 4.95 51.66
CA ASP A 868 35.84 4.98 51.69
C ASP A 868 36.36 6.21 52.46
N ALA A 869 35.70 7.36 52.33
CA ALA A 869 36.03 8.57 53.07
C ALA A 869 35.68 8.48 54.57
N ALA A 870 34.54 7.87 54.91
CA ALA A 870 34.17 7.60 56.30
C ALA A 870 35.15 6.62 56.96
N ARG A 871 35.55 5.57 56.22
CA ARG A 871 36.60 4.63 56.61
C ARG A 871 37.92 5.35 56.83
N ALA A 872 38.34 6.23 55.92
CA ALA A 872 39.55 7.02 56.07
C ALA A 872 39.50 7.92 57.30
N ALA A 873 38.38 8.60 57.55
CA ALA A 873 38.20 9.45 58.73
C ALA A 873 38.34 8.66 60.05
N PHE A 874 37.70 7.49 60.12
CA PHE A 874 37.86 6.59 61.25
C PHE A 874 39.31 6.14 61.43
N LEU A 875 39.99 5.70 60.36
CA LEU A 875 41.38 5.22 60.41
C LEU A 875 42.39 6.33 60.75
N ALA A 876 42.13 7.58 60.34
CA ALA A 876 42.89 8.74 60.78
C ALA A 876 42.77 8.93 62.30
N GLY A 877 41.55 8.86 62.84
CA GLY A 877 41.31 8.84 64.27
C GLY A 877 41.99 7.65 64.95
N ASP A 878 41.88 6.43 64.41
CA ASP A 878 42.48 5.22 64.98
C ASP A 878 44.02 5.32 65.05
N SER A 879 44.64 5.97 64.05
CA SER A 879 46.06 6.31 64.07
C SER A 879 46.43 7.26 65.21
N ILE A 880 45.59 8.27 65.49
CA ILE A 880 45.76 9.18 66.64
C ILE A 880 45.52 8.43 67.95
N PHE A 881 44.53 7.54 68.02
CA PHE A 881 44.28 6.70 69.19
C PHE A 881 45.49 5.83 69.52
N LYS A 882 46.15 5.23 68.52
CA LYS A 882 47.40 4.48 68.70
C LYS A 882 48.54 5.36 69.24
N GLN A 883 48.62 6.62 68.81
CA GLN A 883 49.60 7.57 69.37
C GLN A 883 49.24 7.92 70.83
N PHE A 884 47.96 8.20 71.11
CA PHE A 884 47.44 8.44 72.45
C PHE A 884 47.75 7.28 73.39
N ASP A 885 47.54 6.04 72.95
CA ASP A 885 47.77 4.84 73.76
C ASP A 885 49.25 4.54 73.99
N ARG A 886 50.17 5.09 73.19
CA ARG A 886 51.64 4.95 73.38
C ARG A 886 52.21 5.89 74.44
N VAL A 887 51.53 6.99 74.79
CA VAL A 887 52.06 7.95 75.78
C VAL A 887 52.15 7.30 77.17
N ARG A 888 53.33 7.40 77.81
CA ARG A 888 53.64 6.91 79.16
C ARG A 888 54.08 8.08 80.06
N ALA A 889 53.94 7.92 81.38
CA ALA A 889 54.40 8.91 82.36
C ALA A 889 55.90 8.73 82.65
N GLU A 890 56.75 9.14 81.72
CA GLU A 890 58.21 9.07 81.83
C GLU A 890 58.75 10.26 82.66
N GLY A 891 58.65 10.19 83.99
CA GLY A 891 59.22 11.17 84.92
C GLY A 891 58.45 12.49 85.07
N ASP A 892 57.77 12.96 84.01
CA ASP A 892 56.88 14.12 84.03
C ASP A 892 55.44 13.72 83.71
N VAL A 893 54.67 13.49 84.79
CA VAL A 893 53.25 13.14 84.72
C VAL A 893 52.42 14.26 84.11
N ALA A 894 52.75 15.53 84.38
CA ALA A 894 51.99 16.67 83.91
C ALA A 894 52.12 16.83 82.39
N ALA A 895 53.35 16.77 81.87
CA ALA A 895 53.60 16.81 80.42
C ALA A 895 52.98 15.60 79.70
N ALA A 896 53.01 14.40 80.30
CA ALA A 896 52.36 13.22 79.74
C ALA A 896 50.82 13.35 79.72
N ALA A 897 50.23 13.91 80.78
CA ALA A 897 48.79 14.19 80.86
C ALA A 897 48.37 15.26 79.83
N GLU A 898 49.14 16.33 79.68
CA GLU A 898 48.89 17.40 78.70
C GLU A 898 48.96 16.86 77.26
N ARG A 899 49.98 16.05 76.94
CA ARG A 899 50.08 15.38 75.63
C ARG A 899 48.89 14.44 75.37
N LYS A 900 48.49 13.63 76.36
CA LYS A 900 47.31 12.75 76.23
C LYS A 900 46.02 13.55 76.06
N ALA A 901 45.85 14.66 76.78
CA ALA A 901 44.68 15.52 76.63
C ALA A 901 44.60 16.15 75.24
N GLY A 902 45.72 16.64 74.70
CA GLY A 902 45.78 17.17 73.34
C GLY A 902 45.47 16.11 72.27
N LEU A 903 46.02 14.89 72.41
CA LEU A 903 45.70 13.78 71.51
C LEU A 903 44.26 13.31 71.64
N LEU A 904 43.67 13.34 72.84
CA LEU A 904 42.26 13.02 73.07
C LEU A 904 41.35 14.02 72.36
N GLN A 905 41.65 15.32 72.44
CA GLN A 905 40.91 16.36 71.72
C GLN A 905 41.04 16.20 70.19
N ALA A 906 42.24 15.92 69.69
CA ALA A 906 42.46 15.69 68.26
C ALA A 906 41.75 14.42 67.77
N LEU A 907 41.76 13.35 68.57
CA LEU A 907 41.03 12.11 68.31
C LEU A 907 39.53 12.36 68.24
N GLU A 908 38.97 13.08 69.22
CA GLU A 908 37.54 13.39 69.25
C GLU A 908 37.11 14.18 68.02
N GLY A 909 37.93 15.15 67.58
CA GLY A 909 37.70 15.88 66.32
C GLY A 909 37.68 14.95 65.10
N ALA A 910 38.72 14.12 64.92
CA ALA A 910 38.81 13.20 63.79
C ALA A 910 37.69 12.14 63.78
N MET A 911 37.31 11.64 64.95
CA MET A 911 36.22 10.67 65.10
C MET A 911 34.84 11.31 64.90
N SER A 912 34.68 12.59 65.25
CA SER A 912 33.46 13.35 64.94
C SER A 912 33.28 13.53 63.43
N ASP A 913 34.37 13.74 62.68
CA ASP A 913 34.33 13.76 61.21
C ASP A 913 33.81 12.41 60.65
N ALA A 914 34.29 11.28 61.19
CA ALA A 914 33.82 9.95 60.80
C ALA A 914 32.32 9.74 61.09
N VAL A 915 31.84 10.22 62.25
CA VAL A 915 30.41 10.21 62.59
C VAL A 915 29.60 11.10 61.63
N GLY A 916 30.17 12.23 61.21
CA GLY A 916 29.54 13.20 60.29
C GLY A 916 29.21 12.66 58.90
N TYR A 917 29.90 11.61 58.43
CA TYR A 917 29.55 10.92 57.19
C TYR A 917 28.26 10.09 57.28
N ASN A 918 27.75 9.85 58.50
CA ASN A 918 26.54 9.06 58.75
C ASN A 918 26.57 7.65 58.15
N ARG A 919 27.77 7.05 58.07
CA ARG A 919 27.98 5.64 57.68
C ARG A 919 28.03 4.80 58.95
N GLY A 920 27.01 3.97 59.17
CA GLY A 920 26.78 3.29 60.45
C GLY A 920 28.00 2.54 61.00
N THR A 921 28.66 1.73 60.16
CA THR A 921 29.87 0.97 60.54
C THR A 921 30.95 1.86 61.15
N TRP A 922 31.29 2.96 60.48
CA TRP A 922 32.37 3.86 60.88
C TRP A 922 31.96 4.82 62.00
N ALA A 923 30.70 5.25 62.04
CA ALA A 923 30.17 6.10 63.11
C ALA A 923 30.17 5.37 64.46
N VAL A 924 29.73 4.11 64.49
CA VAL A 924 29.73 3.29 65.70
C VAL A 924 31.15 2.98 66.16
N ALA A 925 32.04 2.61 65.23
CA ALA A 925 33.44 2.37 65.55
C ALA A 925 34.13 3.64 66.10
N ALA A 926 33.81 4.82 65.56
CA ALA A 926 34.33 6.10 66.03
C ALA A 926 33.88 6.43 67.47
N LEU A 927 32.58 6.29 67.77
CA LEU A 927 32.05 6.48 69.13
C LEU A 927 32.67 5.50 70.14
N HIS A 928 32.84 4.24 69.73
CA HIS A 928 33.52 3.22 70.52
C HIS A 928 34.96 3.62 70.87
N ARG A 929 35.71 4.11 69.88
CA ARG A 929 37.09 4.56 70.07
C ARG A 929 37.20 5.80 70.95
N ILE A 930 36.29 6.77 70.82
CA ILE A 930 36.23 7.93 71.71
C ILE A 930 36.02 7.46 73.15
N ALA A 931 35.04 6.56 73.39
CA ALA A 931 34.76 6.03 74.71
C ALA A 931 35.99 5.36 75.34
N LEU A 932 36.67 4.49 74.59
CA LEU A 932 37.92 3.86 75.05
C LEU A 932 39.02 4.87 75.39
N ALA A 933 39.15 5.94 74.62
CA ALA A 933 40.16 6.97 74.87
C ALA A 933 39.89 7.76 76.15
N TYR A 934 38.63 8.13 76.39
CA TYR A 934 38.20 8.77 77.64
C TYR A 934 38.41 7.85 78.85
N GLY A 935 37.99 6.57 78.77
CA GLY A 935 38.21 5.59 79.84
C GLY A 935 39.69 5.33 80.12
N GLY A 936 40.51 5.24 79.06
CA GLY A 936 41.96 5.10 79.15
C GLY A 936 42.64 6.34 79.75
N PHE A 937 42.14 7.55 79.45
CA PHE A 937 42.65 8.79 80.04
C PHE A 937 42.33 8.89 81.53
N ALA A 938 41.10 8.56 81.92
CA ALA A 938 40.72 8.49 83.34
C ALA A 938 41.59 7.50 84.11
N SER A 939 41.81 6.30 83.53
CA SER A 939 42.67 5.28 84.14
C SER A 939 44.13 5.70 84.22
N PHE A 940 44.62 6.48 83.26
CA PHE A 940 45.96 7.07 83.30
C PHE A 940 46.10 8.07 84.45
N LEU A 941 45.13 8.98 84.64
CA LEU A 941 45.17 9.99 85.71
C LEU A 941 45.00 9.37 87.11
N GLU A 942 44.15 8.36 87.25
CA GLU A 942 43.92 7.67 88.53
C GLU A 942 45.17 6.93 89.03
N ASN A 943 45.91 6.32 88.11
CA ASN A 943 47.13 5.57 88.41
C ASN A 943 48.41 6.42 88.39
N ALA A 944 48.30 7.72 88.11
CA ALA A 944 49.45 8.60 88.04
C ALA A 944 50.09 8.79 89.44
N PRO A 945 51.42 8.72 89.57
CA PRO A 945 52.08 8.95 90.85
C PRO A 945 51.88 10.41 91.29
N VAL A 946 51.72 10.61 92.60
CA VAL A 946 51.56 11.95 93.18
C VAL A 946 52.86 12.74 93.02
N PRO A 947 52.81 14.04 92.67
CA PRO A 947 54.01 14.88 92.58
C PRO A 947 54.86 14.84 93.87
N GLN A 948 56.18 14.75 93.71
CA GLN A 948 57.11 14.73 94.85
C GLN A 948 57.18 16.11 95.53
N GLY A 949 57.32 16.15 96.85
CA GLY A 949 57.49 17.39 97.63
C GLY A 949 56.21 18.01 98.23
N MET A 950 55.05 17.37 98.06
CA MET A 950 53.78 17.81 98.66
C MET A 950 53.62 17.36 100.13
N SER A 951 53.04 18.21 100.97
CA SER A 951 52.59 17.88 102.32
C SER A 951 51.37 16.94 102.32
N ALA A 952 51.10 16.25 103.44
CA ALA A 952 49.97 15.33 103.53
C ALA A 952 48.61 15.97 103.18
N ASN A 953 48.42 17.26 103.53
CA ASN A 953 47.21 18.01 103.19
C ASN A 953 47.14 18.33 101.69
N GLU A 954 48.26 18.72 101.08
CA GLU A 954 48.35 18.97 99.63
C GLU A 954 48.13 17.69 98.82
N VAL A 955 48.65 16.55 99.27
CA VAL A 955 48.38 15.23 98.66
C VAL A 955 46.89 14.88 98.72
N ALA A 956 46.22 15.13 99.85
CA ALA A 956 44.79 14.87 100.00
C ALA A 956 43.94 15.76 99.07
N GLN A 957 44.28 17.05 98.98
CA GLN A 957 43.63 17.99 98.05
C GLN A 957 43.87 17.61 96.58
N TYR A 958 45.11 17.29 96.21
CA TYR A 958 45.47 16.83 94.87
C TYR A 958 44.69 15.57 94.46
N LYS A 959 44.67 14.54 95.32
CA LYS A 959 43.89 13.31 95.07
C LYS A 959 42.40 13.57 94.96
N SER A 960 41.86 14.53 95.72
CA SER A 960 40.45 14.92 95.64
C SER A 960 40.12 15.57 94.28
N ILE A 961 40.94 16.53 93.83
CA ILE A 961 40.77 17.23 92.55
C ILE A 961 40.92 16.25 91.38
N VAL A 962 42.00 15.46 91.35
CA VAL A 962 42.22 14.43 90.32
C VAL A 962 41.10 13.39 90.37
N GLY A 963 40.66 12.99 91.56
CA GLY A 963 39.53 12.06 91.72
C GLY A 963 38.20 12.60 91.17
N GLN A 964 37.93 13.90 91.29
CA GLN A 964 36.77 14.54 90.66
C GLN A 964 36.92 14.55 89.13
N GLN A 965 38.07 14.95 88.61
CA GLN A 965 38.34 14.94 87.16
C GLN A 965 38.22 13.54 86.57
N VAL A 966 38.75 12.51 87.24
CA VAL A 966 38.63 11.10 86.84
C VAL A 966 37.15 10.68 86.78
N ARG A 967 36.32 11.08 87.75
CA ARG A 967 34.87 10.80 87.73
C ARG A 967 34.20 11.47 86.53
N ASP A 968 34.49 12.73 86.28
CA ASP A 968 33.89 13.48 85.16
C ASP A 968 34.30 12.88 83.81
N ILE A 969 35.57 12.47 83.65
CA ILE A 969 36.08 11.81 82.44
C ILE A 969 35.46 10.41 82.28
N ARG A 970 35.28 9.64 83.36
CA ARG A 970 34.57 8.36 83.33
C ARG A 970 33.10 8.51 82.93
N SER A 971 32.42 9.54 83.44
CA SER A 971 31.04 9.85 83.02
C SER A 971 30.97 10.08 81.51
N LYS A 972 31.88 10.88 80.96
CA LYS A 972 31.97 11.08 79.50
C LYS A 972 32.21 9.77 78.75
N SER A 973 33.13 8.92 79.23
CA SER A 973 33.36 7.59 78.64
C SER A 973 32.08 6.76 78.59
N ASP A 974 31.30 6.75 79.69
CA ASP A 974 30.05 6.02 79.78
C ASP A 974 28.95 6.60 78.88
N GLU A 975 28.90 7.92 78.75
CA GLU A 975 28.00 8.63 77.82
C GLU A 975 28.30 8.24 76.36
N TYR A 976 29.57 8.18 75.95
CA TYR A 976 29.94 7.73 74.61
C TYR A 976 29.66 6.24 74.36
N PHE A 977 29.86 5.37 75.36
CA PHE A 977 29.45 3.97 75.23
C PHE A 977 27.94 3.81 75.06
N ALA A 978 27.15 4.57 75.84
CA ALA A 978 25.69 4.59 75.69
C ALA A 978 25.28 5.12 74.30
N ALA A 979 25.87 6.24 73.86
CA ALA A 979 25.62 6.80 72.54
C ALA A 979 26.02 5.83 71.42
N CYS A 980 27.12 5.09 71.57
CA CYS A 980 27.54 4.07 70.63
C CYS A 980 26.50 2.95 70.48
N VAL A 981 26.00 2.40 71.59
CA VAL A 981 24.97 1.34 71.58
C VAL A 981 23.66 1.84 70.96
N GLU A 982 23.22 3.04 71.34
CA GLU A 982 22.01 3.64 70.77
C GLU A 982 22.16 3.90 69.28
N LYS A 983 23.31 4.44 68.84
CA LYS A 983 23.58 4.69 67.42
C LYS A 983 23.67 3.40 66.61
N ALA A 984 24.24 2.34 67.18
CA ALA A 984 24.26 1.02 66.55
C ALA A 984 22.86 0.44 66.35
N ARG A 985 21.95 0.64 67.30
CA ARG A 985 20.54 0.24 67.18
C ARG A 985 19.78 1.08 66.17
N GLU A 986 19.98 2.40 66.19
CA GLU A 986 19.36 3.35 65.25
C GLU A 986 19.73 3.02 63.80
N LEU A 987 21.01 2.73 63.55
CA LEU A 987 21.55 2.50 62.20
C LEU A 987 21.64 1.02 61.81
N ASN A 988 21.19 0.10 62.65
CA ASN A 988 21.30 -1.36 62.44
C ASN A 988 22.71 -1.79 62.03
N VAL A 989 23.68 -1.47 62.89
CA VAL A 989 25.10 -1.79 62.67
C VAL A 989 25.45 -3.07 63.42
N PHE A 990 26.16 -3.99 62.74
CA PHE A 990 26.54 -5.30 63.26
C PHE A 990 28.04 -5.53 63.03
N ASN A 991 28.87 -5.15 64.00
CA ASN A 991 30.31 -5.35 63.96
C ASN A 991 30.90 -5.48 65.38
N GLY A 992 32.20 -5.78 65.47
CA GLY A 992 32.90 -5.98 66.74
C GLY A 992 32.84 -4.78 67.70
N ALA A 993 32.81 -3.55 67.15
CA ALA A 993 32.70 -2.33 67.94
C ALA A 993 31.38 -2.26 68.72
N VAL A 994 30.27 -2.77 68.17
CA VAL A 994 28.98 -2.84 68.88
C VAL A 994 29.09 -3.70 70.13
N LEU A 995 29.73 -4.87 70.03
CA LEU A 995 29.96 -5.75 71.18
C LEU A 995 30.87 -5.08 72.22
N GLY A 996 31.92 -4.40 71.76
CA GLY A 996 32.80 -3.61 72.62
C GLY A 996 32.06 -2.48 73.34
N CYS A 997 31.12 -1.80 72.66
CA CYS A 997 30.29 -0.77 73.26
C CYS A 997 29.35 -1.33 74.31
N ALA A 998 28.69 -2.46 74.02
CA ALA A 998 27.81 -3.13 74.95
C ALA A 998 28.55 -3.61 76.21
N SER A 999 29.77 -4.11 76.06
CA SER A 999 30.60 -4.57 77.19
C SER A 999 31.43 -3.48 77.86
N LYS A 1000 31.35 -2.22 77.40
CA LYS A 1000 32.22 -1.10 77.80
C LYS A 1000 33.72 -1.45 77.77
N GLY A 1001 34.13 -2.17 76.73
CA GLY A 1001 35.47 -2.76 76.61
C GLY A 1001 36.06 -2.65 75.21
N ALA A 1002 37.16 -3.36 74.96
CA ALA A 1002 37.78 -3.41 73.64
C ALA A 1002 36.84 -4.00 72.58
N GLU A 1003 37.11 -3.68 71.31
CA GLU A 1003 36.39 -4.27 70.18
C GLU A 1003 36.58 -5.78 70.19
N GLN A 1004 35.49 -6.52 69.98
CA GLN A 1004 35.50 -7.98 70.00
C GLN A 1004 35.63 -8.53 68.58
N THR A 1005 36.45 -9.56 68.38
CA THR A 1005 36.53 -10.25 67.09
C THR A 1005 35.28 -11.09 66.88
N VAL A 1006 34.58 -10.86 65.77
CA VAL A 1006 33.45 -11.69 65.37
C VAL A 1006 33.95 -12.76 64.40
N PRO A 1007 33.96 -14.05 64.79
CA PRO A 1007 34.40 -15.10 63.89
C PRO A 1007 33.40 -15.29 62.76
N ALA A 1008 33.90 -15.53 61.54
CA ALA A 1008 33.06 -15.98 60.44
C ALA A 1008 32.44 -17.35 60.80
N ILE A 1009 31.19 -17.55 60.43
CA ILE A 1009 30.50 -18.80 60.73
C ILE A 1009 30.96 -19.87 59.75
N SER A 1010 31.48 -20.98 60.27
CA SER A 1010 31.78 -22.17 59.49
C SER A 1010 30.63 -23.15 59.58
N ARG A 1011 30.15 -23.66 58.44
CA ARG A 1011 29.24 -24.80 58.40
C ARG A 1011 30.02 -26.11 58.31
N SER A 1012 29.47 -27.16 58.90
CA SER A 1012 30.00 -28.52 58.74
C SER A 1012 29.58 -29.09 57.38
N ASN A 1013 30.53 -29.57 56.60
CA ASN A 1013 30.28 -30.23 55.31
C ASN A 1013 29.78 -31.68 55.44
N ALA A 1014 29.49 -32.16 56.67
CA ALA A 1014 29.15 -33.56 56.93
C ALA A 1014 27.89 -34.06 56.18
N SER A 1015 27.04 -33.16 55.68
CA SER A 1015 25.85 -33.46 54.87
C SER A 1015 25.80 -32.69 53.55
N ALA A 1016 26.95 -32.25 53.03
CA ALA A 1016 27.01 -31.51 51.76
C ALA A 1016 26.53 -32.41 50.60
N PRO A 1017 25.71 -31.89 49.66
CA PRO A 1017 25.24 -32.68 48.53
C PRO A 1017 26.41 -33.16 47.65
N PRO A 1018 26.35 -34.38 47.07
CA PRO A 1018 27.42 -34.91 46.25
C PRO A 1018 27.60 -34.12 44.94
N ARG A 1019 28.77 -34.25 44.31
CA ARG A 1019 29.09 -33.59 43.03
C ARG A 1019 28.07 -33.88 41.92
N GLN A 1020 27.46 -35.07 41.92
CA GLN A 1020 26.40 -35.42 40.98
C GLN A 1020 25.24 -34.40 41.01
N ARG A 1021 24.85 -33.89 42.18
CA ARG A 1021 23.78 -32.91 42.28
C ARG A 1021 24.15 -31.60 41.59
N TYR A 1022 25.40 -31.19 41.69
CA TYR A 1022 25.91 -30.03 40.96
C TYR A 1022 25.83 -30.26 39.45
N ASP A 1023 26.23 -31.44 38.96
CA ASP A 1023 26.18 -31.74 37.52
C ASP A 1023 24.72 -31.78 37.00
N GLU A 1024 23.78 -32.30 37.80
CA GLU A 1024 22.34 -32.27 37.50
C GLU A 1024 21.78 -30.84 37.41
N LEU A 1025 22.06 -30.00 38.43
CA LEU A 1025 21.63 -28.60 38.45
C LEU A 1025 22.19 -27.83 37.25
N ARG A 1026 23.45 -28.10 36.91
CA ARG A 1026 24.07 -27.56 35.72
C ARG A 1026 23.42 -28.04 34.44
N ALA A 1027 23.11 -29.32 34.30
CA ALA A 1027 22.40 -29.84 33.13
C ALA A 1027 21.02 -29.17 32.98
N THR A 1028 20.33 -28.89 34.08
CA THR A 1028 19.08 -28.12 34.09
C THR A 1028 19.31 -26.67 33.63
N LEU A 1029 20.32 -25.99 34.18
CA LEU A 1029 20.68 -24.62 33.79
C LEU A 1029 21.22 -24.52 32.37
N THR A 1030 21.85 -25.58 31.87
CA THR A 1030 22.23 -25.70 30.48
C THR A 1030 20.97 -25.65 29.64
N LYS A 1031 19.90 -26.40 29.96
CA LYS A 1031 18.62 -26.33 29.21
C LYS A 1031 17.89 -25.00 29.38
N ASN A 1032 17.87 -24.44 30.59
CA ASN A 1032 17.25 -23.15 30.89
C ASN A 1032 18.12 -22.31 31.84
N PRO A 1033 18.96 -21.41 31.31
CA PRO A 1033 19.84 -20.59 32.14
C PRO A 1033 19.14 -19.58 33.05
N LYS A 1034 17.81 -19.42 32.94
CA LYS A 1034 17.00 -18.52 33.77
C LYS A 1034 16.09 -19.27 34.73
N ASP A 1035 16.31 -20.58 34.90
CA ASP A 1035 15.56 -21.39 35.84
C ASP A 1035 15.87 -20.95 37.28
N LEU A 1036 14.97 -20.18 37.88
CA LEU A 1036 15.16 -19.60 39.21
C LEU A 1036 15.36 -20.67 40.28
N ASP A 1037 14.68 -21.81 40.16
CA ASP A 1037 14.79 -22.90 41.13
C ASP A 1037 16.16 -23.56 41.03
N ALA A 1038 16.62 -23.86 39.81
CA ALA A 1038 17.95 -24.43 39.61
C ALA A 1038 19.08 -23.45 40.03
N ILE A 1039 18.90 -22.13 39.84
CA ILE A 1039 19.85 -21.12 40.33
C ILE A 1039 19.86 -21.08 41.86
N ALA A 1040 18.69 -21.03 42.50
CA ALA A 1040 18.56 -20.99 43.96
C ALA A 1040 19.14 -22.25 44.61
N GLU A 1041 18.88 -23.43 44.02
CA GLU A 1041 19.43 -24.69 44.49
C GLU A 1041 20.95 -24.79 44.27
N LEU A 1042 21.48 -24.26 43.16
CA LEU A 1042 22.92 -24.24 42.91
C LEU A 1042 23.65 -23.30 43.89
N SER A 1043 23.05 -22.15 44.20
CA SER A 1043 23.54 -21.25 45.24
C SER A 1043 23.53 -21.94 46.61
N ALA A 1044 22.42 -22.60 46.98
CA ALA A 1044 22.34 -23.38 48.21
C ALA A 1044 23.34 -24.55 48.25
N TYR A 1045 23.61 -25.20 47.12
CA TYR A 1045 24.65 -26.22 46.98
C TYR A 1045 26.03 -25.65 47.34
N PHE A 1046 26.38 -24.47 46.82
CA PHE A 1046 27.64 -23.81 47.14
C PHE A 1046 27.74 -23.41 48.61
N LEU A 1047 26.66 -22.90 49.22
CA LEU A 1047 26.60 -22.63 50.66
C LEU A 1047 26.86 -23.91 51.49
N ALA A 1048 26.20 -25.01 51.13
CA ALA A 1048 26.33 -26.28 51.82
C ALA A 1048 27.73 -26.91 51.70
N ASN A 1049 28.48 -26.59 50.64
CA ASN A 1049 29.83 -27.09 50.40
C ASN A 1049 30.94 -26.16 50.95
N GLY A 1050 30.57 -25.03 51.55
CA GLY A 1050 31.56 -24.07 52.05
C GLY A 1050 32.21 -23.23 50.95
N GLU A 1051 31.50 -22.99 49.83
CA GLU A 1051 31.94 -22.13 48.73
C GLU A 1051 31.12 -20.82 48.68
N PRO A 1052 31.14 -19.98 49.73
CA PRO A 1052 30.23 -18.84 49.86
C PRO A 1052 30.41 -17.78 48.76
N ALA A 1053 31.62 -17.63 48.24
CA ALA A 1053 31.91 -16.75 47.11
C ALA A 1053 31.13 -17.13 45.83
N LYS A 1054 31.09 -18.44 45.50
CA LYS A 1054 30.34 -18.95 44.35
C LYS A 1054 28.84 -18.92 44.61
N ALA A 1055 28.42 -19.17 45.86
CA ALA A 1055 27.03 -19.02 46.26
C ALA A 1055 26.55 -17.57 46.05
N LYS A 1056 27.29 -16.58 46.54
CA LYS A 1056 26.96 -15.16 46.39
C LYS A 1056 26.84 -14.76 44.92
N LEU A 1057 27.77 -15.18 44.06
CA LEU A 1057 27.71 -14.92 42.62
C LEU A 1057 26.47 -15.54 41.97
N THR A 1058 26.17 -16.80 42.32
CA THR A 1058 25.02 -17.53 41.78
C THR A 1058 23.71 -16.90 42.23
N ALA A 1059 23.60 -16.54 43.51
CA ALA A 1059 22.44 -15.85 44.05
C ALA A 1059 22.28 -14.44 43.49
N SER A 1060 23.36 -13.67 43.34
CA SER A 1060 23.34 -12.34 42.71
C SER A 1060 22.74 -12.41 41.31
N ARG A 1061 23.08 -13.44 40.54
CA ARG A 1061 22.47 -13.67 39.24
C ARG A 1061 20.99 -14.04 39.33
N GLY A 1062 20.60 -14.85 40.31
CA GLY A 1062 19.18 -15.12 40.57
C GLY A 1062 18.40 -13.84 40.81
N ALA A 1063 18.95 -12.92 41.61
CA ALA A 1063 18.37 -11.60 41.86
C ALA A 1063 18.35 -10.69 40.61
N GLU A 1064 19.30 -10.84 39.68
CA GLU A 1064 19.25 -10.17 38.37
C GLU A 1064 18.14 -10.72 37.46
N VAL A 1065 17.82 -12.02 37.58
CA VAL A 1065 16.74 -12.65 36.81
C VAL A 1065 15.38 -12.28 37.41
N ASP A 1066 15.25 -12.31 38.73
CA ASP A 1066 14.07 -11.85 39.48
C ASP A 1066 14.45 -11.19 40.81
N GLU A 1067 14.36 -9.86 40.85
CA GLU A 1067 14.68 -9.04 42.04
C GLU A 1067 13.68 -9.21 43.20
N ARG A 1068 12.55 -9.89 42.96
CA ARG A 1068 11.47 -10.10 43.93
C ARG A 1068 11.55 -11.44 44.64
N ASP A 1069 12.41 -12.35 44.18
CA ASP A 1069 12.61 -13.64 44.81
C ASP A 1069 13.48 -13.50 46.06
N GLY A 1070 12.87 -13.62 47.23
CA GLY A 1070 13.52 -13.45 48.53
C GLY A 1070 14.60 -14.50 48.86
N ARG A 1071 14.68 -15.62 48.12
CA ARG A 1071 15.71 -16.65 48.34
C ARG A 1071 17.10 -16.12 48.07
N PHE A 1072 17.28 -15.35 47.00
CA PHE A 1072 18.59 -14.85 46.59
C PHE A 1072 19.22 -13.86 47.59
N PRO A 1073 18.54 -12.79 48.05
CA PRO A 1073 19.12 -11.93 49.09
C PRO A 1073 19.35 -12.67 50.40
N ASN A 1074 18.54 -13.68 50.76
CA ASN A 1074 18.77 -14.51 51.94
C ASN A 1074 20.06 -15.35 51.79
N GLN A 1075 20.24 -16.00 50.64
CA GLN A 1075 21.44 -16.78 50.32
C GLN A 1075 22.69 -15.93 50.21
N MET A 1076 22.60 -14.72 49.62
CA MET A 1076 23.68 -13.74 49.63
C MET A 1076 24.03 -13.32 51.05
N GLY A 1077 23.01 -13.08 51.89
CA GLY A 1077 23.21 -12.75 53.29
C GLY A 1077 23.95 -13.86 54.06
N MET A 1078 23.56 -15.12 53.84
CA MET A 1078 24.27 -16.26 54.42
C MET A 1078 25.70 -16.41 53.87
N ALA A 1079 25.91 -16.17 52.57
CA ALA A 1079 27.25 -16.19 51.99
C ALA A 1079 28.15 -15.11 52.60
N ASP A 1080 27.64 -13.90 52.78
CA ASP A 1080 28.36 -12.79 53.41
C ASP A 1080 28.71 -13.09 54.87
N LEU A 1081 27.80 -13.73 55.60
CA LEU A 1081 28.04 -14.19 56.96
C LEU A 1081 29.18 -15.21 57.05
N MET A 1082 29.24 -16.14 56.09
CA MET A 1082 30.33 -17.12 55.97
C MET A 1082 31.65 -16.49 55.53
N LEU A 1083 31.61 -15.38 54.79
CA LEU A 1083 32.77 -14.58 54.41
C LEU A 1083 33.23 -13.64 55.55
N GLY A 1084 32.45 -13.52 56.63
CA GLY A 1084 32.72 -12.63 57.75
C GLY A 1084 32.25 -11.18 57.56
N ASP A 1085 31.49 -10.88 56.50
CA ASP A 1085 30.89 -9.58 56.26
C ASP A 1085 29.48 -9.52 56.89
N ILE A 1086 29.46 -9.32 58.21
CA ILE A 1086 28.24 -9.38 59.03
C ILE A 1086 27.24 -8.28 58.67
N GLN A 1087 27.73 -7.09 58.32
CA GLN A 1087 26.87 -5.97 57.95
C GLN A 1087 26.14 -6.27 56.64
N SER A 1088 26.86 -6.74 55.61
CA SER A 1088 26.24 -7.16 54.34
C SER A 1088 25.30 -8.35 54.55
N ALA A 1089 25.65 -9.27 55.44
CA ALA A 1089 24.78 -10.39 55.82
C ALA A 1089 23.42 -9.92 56.34
N PHE A 1090 23.42 -9.00 57.29
CA PHE A 1090 22.19 -8.43 57.84
C PHE A 1090 21.37 -7.70 56.77
N LEU A 1091 22.01 -6.88 55.91
CA LEU A 1091 21.30 -6.18 54.83
C LEU A 1091 20.64 -7.17 53.85
N GLY A 1092 21.33 -8.27 53.51
CA GLY A 1092 20.77 -9.35 52.71
C GLY A 1092 19.55 -10.01 53.36
N PHE A 1093 19.65 -10.33 54.66
CA PHE A 1093 18.52 -10.88 55.41
C PHE A 1093 17.36 -9.90 55.53
N GLN A 1094 17.62 -8.61 55.81
CA GLN A 1094 16.58 -7.58 55.88
C GLN A 1094 15.87 -7.44 54.54
N ARG A 1095 16.61 -7.42 53.43
CA ARG A 1095 16.01 -7.40 52.09
C ARG A 1095 15.15 -8.64 51.83
N ALA A 1096 15.59 -9.81 52.29
CA ALA A 1096 14.81 -11.04 52.18
C ALA A 1096 13.56 -11.05 53.08
N VAL A 1097 13.59 -10.38 54.24
CA VAL A 1097 12.41 -10.13 55.09
C VAL A 1097 11.38 -9.28 54.34
N ASP A 1098 11.81 -8.19 53.71
CA ASP A 1098 10.93 -7.32 52.92
C ASP A 1098 10.25 -8.09 51.76
N LEU A 1099 10.95 -9.09 51.22
CA LEU A 1099 10.47 -10.01 50.18
C LEU A 1099 9.76 -11.25 50.73
N ARG A 1100 9.48 -11.31 52.04
CA ARG A 1100 8.74 -12.38 52.73
C ARG A 1100 9.37 -13.78 52.61
N HIS A 1101 10.70 -13.87 52.59
CA HIS A 1101 11.38 -15.15 52.69
C HIS A 1101 11.15 -15.81 54.07
N PRO A 1102 10.77 -17.09 54.14
CA PRO A 1102 10.28 -17.72 55.37
C PRO A 1102 11.29 -17.76 56.52
N TYR A 1103 12.60 -17.74 56.22
CA TYR A 1103 13.65 -17.88 57.23
C TYR A 1103 14.43 -16.60 57.50
N ALA A 1104 14.22 -15.56 56.69
CA ALA A 1104 15.07 -14.36 56.73
C ALA A 1104 14.90 -13.58 58.04
N ALA A 1105 13.69 -13.54 58.60
CA ALA A 1105 13.42 -12.88 59.87
C ALA A 1105 14.16 -13.58 61.03
N ALA A 1106 14.23 -14.91 61.02
CA ALA A 1106 14.98 -15.67 62.02
C ALA A 1106 16.50 -15.42 61.91
N ASN A 1107 17.04 -15.38 60.68
CA ASN A 1107 18.44 -15.05 60.42
C ASN A 1107 18.80 -13.64 60.92
N ALA A 1108 18.02 -12.63 60.50
CA ALA A 1108 18.23 -11.24 60.92
C ALA A 1108 18.10 -11.07 62.44
N ALA A 1109 17.09 -11.67 63.06
CA ALA A 1109 16.89 -11.60 64.51
C ALA A 1109 18.03 -12.26 65.30
N THR A 1110 18.66 -13.28 64.74
CA THR A 1110 19.81 -13.94 65.38
C THR A 1110 21.00 -13.00 65.47
N LEU A 1111 21.34 -12.33 64.35
CA LEU A 1111 22.35 -11.27 64.36
C LEU A 1111 21.95 -10.14 65.32
N MET A 1112 20.68 -9.72 65.35
CA MET A 1112 20.24 -8.70 66.29
C MET A 1112 20.46 -9.09 67.76
N VAL A 1113 20.24 -10.35 68.13
CA VAL A 1113 20.51 -10.82 69.50
C VAL A 1113 22.01 -10.89 69.78
N GLU A 1114 22.79 -11.45 68.86
CA GLU A 1114 24.25 -11.55 68.99
C GLU A 1114 24.89 -10.18 69.23
N PHE A 1115 24.37 -9.12 68.60
CA PHE A 1115 24.85 -7.74 68.74
C PHE A 1115 24.02 -6.88 69.71
N ASN A 1116 23.42 -7.50 70.73
CA ASN A 1116 22.77 -6.81 71.87
C ASN A 1116 21.57 -5.90 71.52
N ASN A 1117 20.82 -6.27 70.48
CA ASN A 1117 19.55 -5.67 70.05
C ASN A 1117 18.37 -6.65 70.19
N ALA A 1118 18.21 -7.24 71.38
CA ALA A 1118 17.12 -8.18 71.65
C ALA A 1118 15.71 -7.56 71.50
N ALA A 1119 15.54 -6.27 71.77
CA ALA A 1119 14.26 -5.58 71.64
C ALA A 1119 13.79 -5.49 70.18
N GLY A 1120 14.70 -5.12 69.27
CA GLY A 1120 14.42 -5.14 67.83
C GLY A 1120 14.20 -6.56 67.32
N ALA A 1121 15.00 -7.53 67.77
CA ALA A 1121 14.84 -8.93 67.43
C ALA A 1121 13.45 -9.47 67.81
N LYS A 1122 12.97 -9.20 69.04
CA LYS A 1122 11.62 -9.58 69.51
C LYS A 1122 10.52 -9.00 68.64
N THR A 1123 10.69 -7.77 68.17
CA THR A 1123 9.70 -7.10 67.31
C THR A 1123 9.67 -7.75 65.92
N LEU A 1124 10.83 -8.13 65.38
CA LEU A 1124 10.96 -8.76 64.06
C LEU A 1124 10.33 -10.15 63.99
N VAL A 1125 10.42 -10.95 65.05
CA VAL A 1125 9.99 -12.37 65.06
C VAL A 1125 8.70 -12.62 65.84
N ARG A 1126 8.02 -11.56 66.30
CA ARG A 1126 6.81 -11.67 67.14
C ARG A 1126 5.75 -12.59 66.54
N ASP A 1127 5.56 -12.48 65.22
CA ASP A 1127 4.50 -13.17 64.49
C ASP A 1127 5.05 -14.35 63.64
N LEU A 1128 6.31 -14.76 63.85
CA LEU A 1128 6.98 -15.81 63.09
C LEU A 1128 6.74 -17.21 63.70
N ASP A 1129 6.13 -18.12 62.95
CA ASP A 1129 6.06 -19.53 63.34
C ASP A 1129 7.32 -20.29 62.91
N VAL A 1130 7.98 -20.95 63.86
CA VAL A 1130 9.22 -21.69 63.64
C VAL A 1130 9.02 -23.20 63.48
N SER A 1131 7.79 -23.73 63.59
CA SER A 1131 7.52 -25.17 63.37
C SER A 1131 7.78 -25.60 61.93
N ASP A 1132 7.59 -24.68 60.99
CA ASP A 1132 7.64 -24.95 59.55
C ASP A 1132 9.02 -24.62 58.93
N ILE A 1133 10.00 -24.24 59.76
CA ILE A 1133 11.36 -23.91 59.33
C ILE A 1133 12.25 -25.17 59.37
N PRO A 1134 12.84 -25.61 58.25
CA PRO A 1134 13.74 -26.75 58.19
C PRO A 1134 15.02 -26.45 58.97
N THR A 1135 15.38 -27.32 59.92
CA THR A 1135 16.52 -27.08 60.84
C THR A 1135 17.88 -27.06 60.17
N ASN A 1136 18.01 -27.61 58.95
CA ASN A 1136 19.28 -27.83 58.27
C ASN A 1136 19.39 -27.11 56.92
N ALA A 1137 18.56 -26.09 56.65
CA ALA A 1137 18.63 -25.36 55.39
C ALA A 1137 20.01 -24.67 55.19
N PRO A 1138 20.64 -24.79 54.00
CA PRO A 1138 21.96 -24.20 53.70
C PRO A 1138 22.05 -22.67 53.87
N ASP A 1139 20.91 -21.99 53.88
CA ASP A 1139 20.75 -20.54 53.99
C ASP A 1139 20.04 -20.09 55.29
N LEU A 1140 19.90 -20.99 56.27
CA LEU A 1140 19.39 -20.71 57.62
C LEU A 1140 20.53 -20.65 58.65
N HIS A 1141 20.66 -19.56 59.39
CA HIS A 1141 21.64 -19.39 60.47
C HIS A 1141 21.58 -20.57 61.47
N PRO A 1142 22.72 -21.18 61.85
CA PRO A 1142 22.71 -22.37 62.72
C PRO A 1142 21.96 -22.19 64.05
N GLU A 1143 22.03 -20.99 64.63
CA GLU A 1143 21.34 -20.65 65.88
C GLU A 1143 19.91 -20.08 65.70
N ALA A 1144 19.42 -19.90 64.47
CA ALA A 1144 18.17 -19.19 64.18
C ALA A 1144 16.98 -19.69 64.98
N ILE A 1145 16.68 -20.97 64.89
CA ILE A 1145 15.50 -21.57 65.52
C ILE A 1145 15.61 -21.50 67.05
N ALA A 1146 16.80 -21.77 67.60
CA ALA A 1146 17.04 -21.71 69.04
C ALA A 1146 16.88 -20.27 69.57
N THR A 1147 17.35 -19.28 68.82
CA THR A 1147 17.23 -17.87 69.19
C THR A 1147 15.79 -17.38 69.12
N VAL A 1148 15.04 -17.70 68.06
CA VAL A 1148 13.62 -17.31 67.98
C VAL A 1148 12.79 -17.94 69.10
N ARG A 1149 12.98 -19.24 69.41
CA ARG A 1149 12.29 -19.89 70.55
C ARG A 1149 12.58 -19.20 71.88
N ARG A 1150 13.83 -18.76 72.11
CA ARG A 1150 14.21 -18.00 73.31
C ARG A 1150 13.60 -16.60 73.36
N LEU A 1151 13.30 -15.98 72.22
CA LEU A 1151 12.71 -14.64 72.16
C LEU A 1151 11.19 -14.65 72.35
N GLN A 1152 10.53 -15.75 71.97
CA GLN A 1152 9.09 -15.96 72.11
C GLN A 1152 8.68 -16.44 73.52
N GLN A 1153 9.59 -17.11 74.23
CA GLN A 1153 9.51 -17.38 75.67
C GLN A 1153 9.79 -16.10 76.46
#